data_AF-A0A9P6K3Y5-F1
#
_entry.id   AF-A0A9P6K3Y5-F1
#
_cell.length_a   1.000
_cell.length_b   1.000
_cell.length_c   1.000
_cell.angle_alpha   90.00
_cell.angle_beta   90.00
_cell.angle_gamma   90.00
#
_symmetry.space_group_name_H-M   'P 1'
#
loop_
_entity.id
_entity.type
_entity.pdbx_description
1 polymer ?
#
loop_
_entity_poly.entity_id
_entity_poly.type
_entity_poly.pdbx_seq_one_letter_code
_entity_poly.pdbx_strand_id
1 'polypeptide(L)'
;MSNTEATQISTHGRNRDDMRRDAKSLLNRLRSIQADAAFVSEISDLFPQFPVIANERCGTWYVHPSKIHKPGVYFKSTDGHTGIWDFNLRRYNPHLITTIIKHGGCIIVDSTRKGKRVPDALSKTIPIWCGTINNAVRKCALQNQAAHENSGEEVAGGHILEKKQDESSTWKTTAEEITTTKDESGAEATEAAALLIPALNGDSWDTRYHSLPSLISRSEHVQIADKIEGFAEKLMRFTDMTPLTTKLLKPIRPIWLTPQSFLLRHDLPDYSQCAFLPVICLSASRVVQDGMEERDGYLYVQGSGDDEEMWSKGLKPELFWENEEYLLEEGISSAECELRAGEIVKEAKRKLMEKARHRQEQLQERKMSTRNEDYGHGVVEGGRIHFTPSMELCSEIKPSSIWIGNNASGRIPDCWDAGFDMVINCGAEIRRHPLCEFSNNGEEVEARRYITVLGGAGQGGAQATLCVLQRHQWSAIESSAVTAAEQRDNPPARKEGEKDFYYLHLPIAEGKKGQHQLLEMIPMAIKAVHLMFTTNNKDSKAGQEMRKPRILVHCQQGMDRSVGISLALLVSCFDETTGAYSSGGDSGGDDDFAKAKASKEMIQRRLFQIMSHRLAARPSRATLKMVNTFFMSPTDPPPAKYKS
;
A
#
# COMPACT_ATOMS: atom_id res chain seq x y z
N MET A 1 26.32 -58.52 -50.44
CA MET A 1 25.16 -57.61 -50.50
C MET A 1 24.14 -58.13 -49.50
N SER A 2 23.72 -57.49 -48.42
CA SER A 2 24.08 -56.28 -47.69
C SER A 2 23.37 -56.44 -46.34
N ASN A 3 24.14 -56.56 -45.25
CA ASN A 3 23.61 -56.44 -43.89
C ASN A 3 23.41 -54.95 -43.62
N THR A 4 22.17 -54.54 -43.37
CA THR A 4 21.86 -53.18 -42.91
C THR A 4 21.63 -53.26 -41.41
N GLU A 5 22.67 -52.98 -40.64
CA GLU A 5 22.57 -52.71 -39.21
C GLU A 5 21.80 -51.41 -39.01
N ALA A 6 20.64 -51.51 -38.37
CA ALA A 6 19.93 -50.37 -37.81
C ALA A 6 20.72 -49.88 -36.59
N THR A 7 21.38 -48.73 -36.72
CA THR A 7 22.06 -48.03 -35.64
C THR A 7 21.03 -47.57 -34.60
N GLN A 8 20.78 -48.39 -33.57
CA GLN A 8 20.19 -47.92 -32.32
C GLN A 8 21.17 -46.93 -31.69
N ILE A 9 20.90 -45.63 -31.86
CA ILE A 9 21.55 -44.58 -31.07
C ILE A 9 20.98 -44.70 -29.66
N SER A 10 21.77 -45.31 -28.77
CA SER A 10 21.48 -45.39 -27.35
C SER A 10 21.61 -44.00 -26.72
N THR A 11 20.49 -43.35 -26.41
CA THR A 11 20.47 -42.17 -25.52
C THR A 11 20.62 -42.63 -24.07
N HIS A 12 21.81 -43.14 -23.72
CA HIS A 12 22.19 -43.41 -22.34
C HIS A 12 22.79 -42.14 -21.70
N GLY A 13 22.04 -41.53 -20.79
CA GLY A 13 22.54 -40.79 -19.63
C GLY A 13 23.21 -39.44 -19.87
N ARG A 14 22.42 -38.36 -20.02
CA ARG A 14 22.92 -37.02 -19.66
C ARG A 14 23.27 -37.00 -18.16
N ASN A 15 24.45 -36.50 -17.82
CA ASN A 15 24.88 -36.38 -16.44
C ASN A 15 23.94 -35.42 -15.67
N ARG A 16 23.59 -35.78 -14.43
CA ARG A 16 22.72 -34.96 -13.54
C ARG A 16 23.24 -33.53 -13.38
N ASP A 17 24.55 -33.33 -13.44
CA ASP A 17 25.17 -32.01 -13.31
C ASP A 17 25.06 -31.15 -14.57
N ASP A 18 24.92 -31.77 -15.75
CA ASP A 18 24.66 -31.06 -17.01
C ASP A 18 23.20 -30.62 -17.06
N MET A 19 22.27 -31.50 -16.68
CA MET A 19 20.85 -31.14 -16.53
C MET A 19 20.64 -30.00 -15.52
N ARG A 20 21.40 -29.98 -14.41
CA ARG A 20 21.34 -28.89 -13.43
C ARG A 20 21.93 -27.57 -13.93
N ARG A 21 22.91 -27.61 -14.84
CA ARG A 21 23.46 -26.41 -15.48
C ARG A 21 22.45 -25.84 -16.47
N ASP A 22 21.85 -26.70 -17.29
CA ASP A 22 20.82 -26.28 -18.25
C ASP A 22 19.56 -25.78 -17.55
N ALA A 23 19.14 -26.38 -16.43
CA ALA A 23 18.00 -25.90 -15.62
C ALA A 23 18.19 -24.49 -15.05
N LYS A 24 19.44 -24.00 -14.97
CA LYS A 24 19.72 -22.64 -14.51
C LYS A 24 19.62 -21.62 -15.65
N SER A 25 19.48 -22.06 -16.89
CA SER A 25 19.39 -21.14 -18.02
C SER A 25 18.16 -20.25 -17.90
N LEU A 26 18.30 -19.02 -18.36
CA LEU A 26 17.20 -18.06 -18.43
C LEU A 26 16.07 -18.62 -19.30
N LEU A 27 16.41 -19.18 -20.46
CA LEU A 27 15.45 -19.72 -21.43
C LEU A 27 14.53 -20.78 -20.81
N ASN A 28 15.09 -21.77 -20.09
CA ASN A 28 14.31 -22.83 -19.47
C ASN A 28 13.35 -22.28 -18.41
N ARG A 29 13.76 -21.27 -17.65
CA ARG A 29 12.92 -20.61 -16.64
C ARG A 29 11.79 -19.81 -17.28
N LEU A 30 12.07 -19.06 -18.34
CA LEU A 30 11.05 -18.29 -19.06
C LEU A 30 10.04 -19.21 -19.77
N ARG A 31 10.48 -20.31 -20.39
CA ARG A 31 9.59 -21.35 -20.94
C ARG A 31 8.73 -22.00 -19.86
N SER A 32 9.29 -22.25 -18.69
CA SER A 32 8.54 -22.79 -17.55
C SER A 32 7.48 -21.80 -17.05
N ILE A 33 7.81 -20.51 -17.00
CA ILE A 33 6.87 -19.44 -16.65
C ILE A 33 5.74 -19.35 -17.68
N GLN A 34 6.06 -19.36 -18.98
CA GLN A 34 5.09 -19.37 -20.08
C GLN A 34 4.10 -20.55 -19.95
N ALA A 35 4.63 -21.75 -19.70
CA ALA A 35 3.80 -22.95 -19.52
C ALA A 35 2.89 -22.87 -18.28
N ASP A 36 3.42 -22.40 -17.14
CA ASP A 36 2.64 -22.24 -15.91
C ASP A 36 1.59 -21.13 -16.04
N ALA A 37 1.90 -20.05 -16.77
CA ALA A 37 0.98 -18.94 -17.02
C ALA A 37 -0.17 -19.31 -17.96
N ALA A 38 0.06 -20.23 -18.90
CA ALA A 38 -1.01 -20.80 -19.73
C ALA A 38 -2.06 -21.52 -18.85
N PHE A 39 -1.61 -22.31 -17.87
CA PHE A 39 -2.51 -22.93 -16.90
C PHE A 39 -3.28 -21.89 -16.06
N VAL A 40 -2.60 -20.84 -15.58
CA VAL A 40 -3.26 -19.75 -14.84
C VAL A 40 -4.33 -19.06 -15.69
N SER A 41 -4.03 -18.79 -16.97
CA SER A 41 -4.97 -18.17 -17.91
C SER A 41 -6.18 -19.05 -18.14
N GLU A 42 -5.98 -20.35 -18.25
CA GLU A 42 -7.09 -21.28 -18.41
C GLU A 42 -8.00 -21.31 -17.17
N ILE A 43 -7.45 -21.35 -15.96
CA ILE A 43 -8.25 -21.24 -14.73
C ILE A 43 -9.01 -19.91 -14.67
N SER A 44 -8.39 -18.82 -15.13
CA SER A 44 -9.08 -17.52 -15.25
C SER A 44 -10.28 -17.58 -16.19
N ASP A 45 -10.19 -18.34 -17.29
CA ASP A 45 -11.28 -18.50 -18.25
C ASP A 45 -12.40 -19.39 -17.72
N LEU A 46 -12.08 -20.35 -16.84
CA LEU A 46 -13.07 -21.18 -16.15
C LEU A 46 -13.85 -20.43 -15.06
N PHE A 47 -13.27 -19.37 -14.50
CA PHE A 47 -13.90 -18.53 -13.49
C PHE A 47 -13.87 -17.03 -13.87
N PRO A 48 -14.55 -16.64 -14.98
CA PRO A 48 -14.44 -15.29 -15.53
C PRO A 48 -14.98 -14.20 -14.61
N GLN A 49 -15.82 -14.55 -13.63
CA GLN A 49 -16.34 -13.62 -12.63
C GLN A 49 -15.29 -13.21 -11.59
N PHE A 50 -14.25 -14.04 -11.38
CA PHE A 50 -13.27 -13.81 -10.33
C PHE A 50 -12.03 -13.07 -10.86
N PRO A 51 -11.66 -11.93 -10.24
CA PRO A 51 -10.44 -11.22 -10.61
C PRO A 51 -9.21 -12.07 -10.27
N VAL A 52 -8.25 -12.11 -11.19
CA VAL A 52 -6.96 -12.80 -11.01
C VAL A 52 -5.94 -11.84 -10.43
N ILE A 53 -5.59 -12.05 -9.18
CA ILE A 53 -4.73 -11.17 -8.40
C ILE A 53 -3.39 -11.86 -8.20
N ALA A 54 -2.31 -11.20 -8.62
CA ALA A 54 -0.97 -11.70 -8.35
C ALA A 54 -0.57 -11.45 -6.90
N ASN A 55 -0.01 -12.46 -6.23
CA ASN A 55 0.83 -12.20 -5.06
C ASN A 55 2.16 -11.59 -5.56
N GLU A 56 2.45 -10.35 -5.19
CA GLU A 56 3.61 -9.54 -5.62
C GLU A 56 4.98 -10.18 -5.26
N ARG A 57 5.00 -11.35 -4.62
CA ARG A 57 6.21 -12.13 -4.35
C ARG A 57 6.75 -12.82 -5.60
N CYS A 58 5.93 -13.63 -6.26
CA CYS A 58 6.30 -14.26 -7.53
C CYS A 58 5.11 -14.47 -8.49
N GLY A 59 3.87 -14.32 -8.02
CA GLY A 59 2.65 -14.45 -8.81
C GLY A 59 2.61 -13.57 -10.06
N THR A 60 3.28 -12.42 -10.02
CA THR A 60 3.37 -11.47 -11.15
C THR A 60 4.06 -12.06 -12.38
N TRP A 61 4.90 -13.08 -12.23
CA TRP A 61 5.48 -13.80 -13.37
C TRP A 61 4.47 -14.67 -14.10
N TYR A 62 3.43 -15.16 -13.42
CA TYR A 62 2.53 -16.18 -13.97
C TYR A 62 1.16 -15.64 -14.41
N VAL A 63 0.80 -14.43 -13.99
CA VAL A 63 -0.45 -13.79 -14.44
C VAL A 63 -0.17 -12.92 -15.64
N HIS A 64 -0.73 -13.29 -16.80
CA HIS A 64 -0.57 -12.52 -18.03
C HIS A 64 -1.13 -11.09 -17.86
N PRO A 65 -0.47 -10.04 -18.41
CA PRO A 65 -0.89 -8.64 -18.22
C PRO A 65 -2.33 -8.32 -18.68
N SER A 66 -2.88 -9.07 -19.65
CA SER A 66 -4.28 -8.90 -20.07
C SER A 66 -5.32 -9.45 -19.07
N LYS A 67 -4.90 -10.30 -18.13
CA LYS A 67 -5.77 -10.95 -17.13
C LYS A 67 -5.56 -10.41 -15.71
N ILE A 68 -4.44 -9.73 -15.45
CA ILE A 68 -4.07 -9.29 -14.09
C ILE A 68 -5.01 -8.20 -13.57
N HIS A 69 -5.64 -8.48 -12.43
CA HIS A 69 -6.36 -7.49 -11.64
C HIS A 69 -5.38 -6.79 -10.68
N LYS A 70 -5.49 -5.46 -10.59
CA LYS A 70 -4.63 -4.62 -9.77
C LYS A 70 -5.46 -3.75 -8.80
N PRO A 71 -4.92 -3.38 -7.61
CA PRO A 71 -3.59 -3.70 -7.10
C PRO A 71 -3.41 -5.19 -6.76
N GLY A 72 -2.16 -5.66 -6.79
CA GLY A 72 -1.81 -7.00 -6.33
C GLY A 72 -1.95 -7.15 -4.81
N VAL A 73 -1.60 -8.33 -4.29
CA VAL A 73 -1.54 -8.60 -2.85
C VAL A 73 -0.13 -8.95 -2.44
N TYR A 74 0.19 -8.83 -1.15
CA TYR A 74 1.50 -9.16 -0.63
C TYR A 74 1.38 -10.11 0.57
N PHE A 75 1.17 -11.39 0.31
CA PHE A 75 1.17 -12.44 1.32
C PHE A 75 2.55 -13.06 1.43
N LYS A 76 3.14 -13.01 2.62
CA LYS A 76 4.51 -13.51 2.86
C LYS A 76 4.46 -14.90 3.48
N SER A 77 5.18 -15.86 2.88
CA SER A 77 5.31 -17.23 3.38
C SER A 77 5.81 -17.33 4.81
N THR A 78 6.71 -16.42 5.25
CA THR A 78 7.25 -16.42 6.61
C THR A 78 6.18 -16.28 7.70
N ASP A 79 5.05 -15.66 7.36
CA ASP A 79 3.93 -15.49 8.29
C ASP A 79 3.18 -16.81 8.53
N GLY A 80 3.35 -17.79 7.63
CA GLY A 80 2.79 -19.14 7.74
C GLY A 80 3.82 -20.21 8.14
N HIS A 81 5.09 -19.86 8.41
CA HIS A 81 6.09 -20.87 8.77
C HIS A 81 5.78 -21.55 10.11
N THR A 82 6.10 -22.84 10.20
CA THR A 82 5.91 -23.66 11.39
C THR A 82 6.59 -23.03 12.60
N GLY A 83 5.86 -22.91 13.71
CA GLY A 83 6.33 -22.28 14.95
C GLY A 83 6.35 -20.74 14.92
N ILE A 84 6.11 -20.11 13.76
CA ILE A 84 6.02 -18.64 13.66
C ILE A 84 4.56 -18.20 13.65
N TRP A 85 3.73 -18.77 12.76
CA TRP A 85 2.33 -18.41 12.45
C TRP A 85 1.91 -17.03 13.01
N ASP A 86 1.91 -16.01 12.16
CA ASP A 86 1.62 -14.61 12.54
C ASP A 86 0.61 -13.98 11.58
N PHE A 87 -0.17 -13.04 12.11
CA PHE A 87 -0.97 -12.13 11.32
C PHE A 87 -0.29 -10.75 11.30
N ASN A 88 0.36 -10.43 10.19
CA ASN A 88 1.12 -9.20 10.06
C ASN A 88 0.24 -8.02 9.64
N LEU A 89 -0.04 -7.11 10.56
CA LEU A 89 -0.86 -5.91 10.32
C LEU A 89 -0.32 -4.98 9.23
N ARG A 90 0.95 -5.09 8.83
CA ARG A 90 1.50 -4.29 7.71
C ARG A 90 1.28 -4.93 6.34
N ARG A 91 0.84 -6.19 6.31
CA ARG A 91 0.61 -6.99 5.09
C ARG A 91 -0.78 -7.62 5.11
N TYR A 92 -1.74 -6.94 5.74
CA TYR A 92 -3.08 -7.49 5.90
C TYR A 92 -3.98 -7.30 4.67
N ASN A 93 -3.54 -6.58 3.63
CA ASN A 93 -4.24 -6.44 2.35
C ASN A 93 -5.74 -6.04 2.47
N PRO A 94 -6.09 -4.89 3.07
CA PRO A 94 -7.48 -4.46 3.26
C PRO A 94 -8.27 -4.37 1.95
N HIS A 95 -7.61 -3.88 0.89
CA HIS A 95 -8.19 -3.67 -0.43
C HIS A 95 -8.74 -4.96 -1.03
N LEU A 96 -8.17 -6.11 -0.68
CA LEU A 96 -8.61 -7.42 -1.15
C LEU A 96 -10.04 -7.72 -0.71
N ILE A 97 -10.46 -7.28 0.49
CA ILE A 97 -11.81 -7.51 1.01
C ILE A 97 -12.84 -6.83 0.11
N THR A 98 -12.58 -5.58 -0.28
CA THR A 98 -13.45 -4.83 -1.21
C THR A 98 -13.53 -5.53 -2.57
N THR A 99 -12.41 -6.02 -3.10
CA THR A 99 -12.39 -6.78 -4.36
C THR A 99 -13.21 -8.07 -4.25
N ILE A 100 -13.06 -8.82 -3.15
CA ILE A 100 -13.84 -10.05 -2.91
C ILE A 100 -15.34 -9.76 -2.81
N ILE A 101 -15.74 -8.74 -2.05
CA ILE A 101 -17.16 -8.35 -1.93
C ILE A 101 -17.74 -7.98 -3.31
N LYS A 102 -17.01 -7.17 -4.08
CA LYS A 102 -17.45 -6.69 -5.39
C LYS A 102 -17.65 -7.82 -6.42
N HIS A 103 -16.76 -8.81 -6.40
CA HIS A 103 -16.73 -9.87 -7.42
C HIS A 103 -17.28 -11.22 -6.92
N GLY A 104 -17.74 -11.28 -5.66
CA GLY A 104 -18.21 -12.51 -5.03
C GLY A 104 -17.12 -13.56 -4.77
N GLY A 105 -15.83 -13.18 -4.83
CA GLY A 105 -14.68 -14.06 -4.73
C GLY A 105 -13.45 -13.51 -5.46
N CYS A 106 -12.33 -14.24 -5.43
CA CYS A 106 -11.14 -13.90 -6.21
C CYS A 106 -10.22 -15.11 -6.44
N ILE A 107 -9.29 -14.98 -7.39
CA ILE A 107 -8.17 -15.92 -7.59
C ILE A 107 -6.88 -15.22 -7.17
N ILE A 108 -6.08 -15.86 -6.32
CA ILE A 108 -4.77 -15.38 -5.90
C ILE A 108 -3.70 -16.36 -6.40
N VAL A 109 -2.79 -15.83 -7.21
CA VAL A 109 -1.76 -16.62 -7.88
C VAL A 109 -0.42 -16.46 -7.18
N ASP A 110 0.21 -17.59 -6.87
CA ASP A 110 1.58 -17.66 -6.37
C ASP A 110 2.21 -19.00 -6.81
N SER A 111 3.49 -19.18 -6.57
CA SER A 111 4.15 -20.46 -6.83
C SER A 111 5.26 -20.75 -5.83
N THR A 112 5.82 -21.95 -5.88
CA THR A 112 6.92 -22.37 -5.02
C THR A 112 7.85 -23.33 -5.74
N ARG A 113 9.13 -23.29 -5.36
CA ARG A 113 10.19 -24.17 -5.86
C ARG A 113 10.02 -25.62 -5.38
N LYS A 114 10.95 -26.46 -5.83
CA LYS A 114 11.05 -27.91 -5.57
C LYS A 114 10.50 -28.37 -4.21
N GLY A 115 9.68 -29.43 -4.25
CA GLY A 115 9.31 -30.22 -3.07
C GLY A 115 8.02 -29.78 -2.37
N LYS A 116 7.42 -28.65 -2.76
CA LYS A 116 6.12 -28.21 -2.26
C LYS A 116 5.10 -28.12 -3.39
N ARG A 117 3.86 -28.54 -3.13
CA ARG A 117 2.71 -28.39 -4.06
C ARG A 117 2.09 -27.01 -4.06
N VAL A 118 2.12 -26.37 -2.91
CA VAL A 118 1.49 -25.08 -2.68
C VAL A 118 2.45 -24.30 -1.76
N PRO A 119 2.80 -23.04 -2.08
CA PRO A 119 3.61 -22.20 -1.19
C PRO A 119 2.92 -21.99 0.16
N ASP A 120 3.71 -21.76 1.22
CA ASP A 120 3.17 -21.46 2.57
C ASP A 120 2.30 -20.19 2.59
N ALA A 121 2.52 -19.25 1.65
CA ALA A 121 1.65 -18.09 1.48
C ALA A 121 0.20 -18.50 1.14
N LEU A 122 0.03 -19.48 0.25
CA LEU A 122 -1.27 -19.99 -0.18
C LEU A 122 -1.83 -21.07 0.76
N SER A 123 -0.98 -21.92 1.34
CA SER A 123 -1.42 -23.04 2.19
C SER A 123 -1.67 -22.64 3.65
N LYS A 124 -1.02 -21.58 4.15
CA LYS A 124 -1.07 -21.16 5.56
C LYS A 124 -1.41 -19.68 5.72
N THR A 125 -0.67 -18.76 5.10
CA THR A 125 -0.83 -17.31 5.34
C THR A 125 -2.20 -16.79 4.92
N ILE A 126 -2.68 -17.09 3.70
CA ILE A 126 -4.02 -16.68 3.23
C ILE A 126 -5.14 -17.35 4.06
N PRO A 127 -5.05 -18.64 4.39
CA PRO A 127 -6.00 -19.26 5.32
C PRO A 127 -6.05 -18.62 6.72
N ILE A 128 -4.89 -18.28 7.30
CA ILE A 128 -4.81 -17.52 8.55
C ILE A 128 -5.53 -16.18 8.37
N TRP A 129 -5.30 -15.51 7.24
CA TRP A 129 -5.94 -14.24 6.92
C TRP A 129 -7.47 -14.37 6.83
N CYS A 130 -7.99 -15.36 6.10
CA CYS A 130 -9.42 -15.62 5.98
C CYS A 130 -10.06 -15.86 7.35
N GLY A 131 -9.47 -16.75 8.16
CA GLY A 131 -9.95 -17.04 9.52
C GLY A 131 -9.94 -15.79 10.40
N THR A 132 -8.87 -14.99 10.33
CA THR A 132 -8.73 -13.75 11.12
C THR A 132 -9.83 -12.73 10.77
N ILE A 133 -10.07 -12.49 9.47
CA ILE A 133 -11.11 -11.57 9.02
C ILE A 133 -12.50 -12.05 9.45
N ASN A 134 -12.83 -13.34 9.21
CA ASN A 134 -14.14 -13.89 9.58
C ASN A 134 -14.41 -13.77 11.09
N ASN A 135 -13.40 -14.04 11.93
CA ASN A 135 -13.52 -13.91 13.38
C ASN A 135 -13.65 -12.44 13.81
N ALA A 136 -12.85 -11.54 13.23
CA ALA A 136 -12.89 -10.12 13.57
C ALA A 136 -14.24 -9.48 13.21
N VAL A 137 -14.79 -9.78 12.02
CA VAL A 137 -16.11 -9.29 11.60
C VAL A 137 -17.21 -9.82 12.52
N ARG A 138 -17.21 -11.14 12.81
CA ARG A 138 -18.21 -11.73 13.72
C ARG A 138 -18.14 -11.12 15.12
N LYS A 139 -16.94 -10.99 15.68
CA LYS A 139 -16.73 -10.44 17.03
C LYS A 139 -17.17 -8.98 17.10
N CYS A 140 -16.84 -8.17 16.09
CA CYS A 140 -17.31 -6.79 15.99
C CYS A 140 -18.84 -6.70 15.93
N ALA A 141 -19.48 -7.55 15.13
CA ALA A 141 -20.93 -7.53 15.01
C ALA A 141 -21.66 -7.93 16.31
N LEU A 142 -21.16 -8.94 17.03
CA LEU A 142 -21.68 -9.32 18.35
C LEU A 142 -21.50 -8.19 19.38
N GLN A 143 -20.37 -7.47 19.34
CA GLN A 143 -20.14 -6.31 20.20
C GLN A 143 -21.12 -5.17 19.90
N ASN A 144 -21.41 -4.92 18.62
CA ASN A 144 -22.37 -3.89 18.22
C ASN A 144 -23.80 -4.26 18.66
N GLN A 145 -24.19 -5.54 18.55
CA GLN A 145 -25.49 -6.02 19.04
C GLN A 145 -25.63 -5.86 20.55
N ALA A 146 -24.64 -6.31 21.32
CA ALA A 146 -24.66 -6.17 22.78
C ALA A 146 -24.65 -4.70 23.25
N ALA A 147 -24.02 -3.81 22.49
CA ALA A 147 -24.07 -2.37 22.76
C ALA A 147 -25.48 -1.80 22.57
N HIS A 148 -26.20 -2.20 21.52
CA HIS A 148 -27.59 -1.79 21.27
C HIS A 148 -28.56 -2.36 22.31
N GLU A 149 -28.41 -3.61 22.72
CA GLU A 149 -29.24 -4.22 23.77
C GLU A 149 -29.07 -3.50 25.12
N ASN A 150 -27.85 -3.04 25.42
CA ASN A 150 -27.56 -2.31 26.66
C ASN A 150 -27.92 -0.81 26.60
N SER A 151 -28.05 -0.20 25.42
CA SER A 151 -28.38 1.22 25.28
C SER A 151 -29.88 1.53 25.43
N GLY A 152 -30.74 0.51 25.54
CA GLY A 152 -32.15 0.68 25.92
C GLY A 152 -33.01 1.46 24.93
N GLU A 153 -32.58 1.61 23.67
CA GLU A 153 -33.44 2.15 22.62
C GLU A 153 -34.52 1.10 22.29
N GLU A 154 -35.72 1.29 22.83
CA GLU A 154 -36.92 0.57 22.40
C GLU A 154 -37.09 0.77 20.88
N VAL A 155 -36.91 -0.31 20.12
CA VAL A 155 -37.34 -0.36 18.73
C VAL A 155 -38.87 -0.33 18.75
N ALA A 156 -39.44 0.85 18.59
CA ALA A 156 -40.85 1.00 18.28
C ALA A 156 -41.14 0.30 16.94
N GLY A 157 -41.86 -0.81 16.99
CA GLY A 157 -42.48 -1.42 15.81
C GLY A 157 -41.86 -2.74 15.33
N GLY A 158 -41.77 -3.74 16.20
CA GLY A 158 -41.66 -5.15 15.79
C GLY A 158 -42.90 -5.91 16.21
N HIS A 159 -43.94 -5.95 15.37
CA HIS A 159 -45.09 -6.83 15.60
C HIS A 159 -44.60 -8.29 15.65
N ILE A 160 -44.63 -8.87 16.85
CA ILE A 160 -44.44 -10.30 17.06
C ILE A 160 -45.61 -11.01 16.39
N LEU A 161 -45.41 -11.58 15.21
CA LEU A 161 -46.29 -12.59 14.66
C LEU A 161 -45.86 -13.94 15.24
N GLU A 162 -46.67 -14.45 16.17
CA GLU A 162 -46.61 -15.82 16.65
C GLU A 162 -46.59 -16.79 15.46
N LYS A 163 -45.58 -17.67 15.43
CA LYS A 163 -45.54 -18.80 14.51
C LYS A 163 -46.67 -19.78 14.85
N LYS A 164 -47.67 -19.89 13.97
CA LYS A 164 -48.41 -21.15 13.82
C LYS A 164 -47.72 -22.03 12.79
N GLN A 165 -47.53 -23.27 13.19
CA GLN A 165 -46.90 -24.35 12.46
C GLN A 165 -47.92 -24.88 11.45
N ASP A 166 -47.59 -24.83 10.16
CA ASP A 166 -48.27 -25.64 9.15
C ASP A 166 -47.23 -26.34 8.27
N GLU A 167 -47.38 -27.65 8.20
CA GLU A 167 -46.61 -28.58 7.40
C GLU A 167 -47.05 -28.45 5.94
N SER A 168 -46.13 -28.13 5.02
CA SER A 168 -46.12 -28.54 3.60
C SER A 168 -45.40 -27.52 2.70
N SER A 169 -44.56 -28.07 1.82
CA SER A 169 -44.25 -27.57 0.47
C SER A 169 -43.20 -26.45 0.26
N THR A 170 -42.14 -26.87 -0.45
CA THR A 170 -41.56 -26.23 -1.64
C THR A 170 -41.03 -24.80 -1.53
N TRP A 171 -39.70 -24.67 -1.53
CA TRP A 171 -39.00 -23.40 -1.61
C TRP A 171 -39.03 -22.85 -3.04
N LYS A 172 -39.78 -21.77 -3.26
CA LYS A 172 -39.55 -20.80 -4.33
C LYS A 172 -39.50 -19.42 -3.69
N THR A 173 -38.37 -18.72 -3.84
CA THR A 173 -38.31 -17.29 -3.54
C THR A 173 -37.62 -16.59 -4.70
N THR A 174 -38.44 -16.02 -5.57
CA THR A 174 -38.05 -14.98 -6.53
C THR A 174 -37.77 -13.70 -5.75
N ALA A 175 -36.56 -13.18 -5.89
CA ALA A 175 -36.23 -11.82 -5.49
C ALA A 175 -36.64 -10.89 -6.63
N GLU A 176 -37.78 -10.21 -6.50
CA GLU A 176 -38.12 -9.10 -7.40
C GLU A 176 -39.04 -8.10 -6.70
N GLU A 177 -38.75 -6.83 -6.96
CA GLU A 177 -39.52 -5.61 -6.66
C GLU A 177 -39.43 -5.00 -5.25
N ILE A 178 -38.37 -4.21 -5.03
CA ILE A 178 -38.44 -3.03 -4.17
C ILE A 178 -39.09 -1.92 -5.01
N THR A 179 -40.42 -1.81 -4.92
CA THR A 179 -41.14 -0.61 -5.38
C THR A 179 -41.03 0.47 -4.33
N THR A 180 -40.47 1.61 -4.73
CA THR A 180 -40.41 2.86 -3.99
C THR A 180 -41.81 3.45 -3.79
N THR A 181 -42.37 3.32 -2.58
CA THR A 181 -43.47 4.17 -2.13
C THR A 181 -42.89 5.43 -1.47
N LYS A 182 -43.06 6.58 -2.14
CA LYS A 182 -42.89 7.90 -1.53
C LYS A 182 -44.07 8.13 -0.59
N ASP A 183 -43.82 8.24 0.71
CA ASP A 183 -44.75 8.88 1.63
C ASP A 183 -44.30 10.32 1.90
N GLU A 184 -45.25 11.23 1.71
CA GLU A 184 -45.15 12.66 1.95
C GLU A 184 -45.30 12.97 3.44
N SER A 185 -44.24 12.75 4.22
CA SER A 185 -44.08 13.41 5.50
C SER A 185 -42.58 13.60 5.78
N GLY A 186 -42.12 14.85 5.65
CA GLY A 186 -40.73 15.25 5.82
C GLY A 186 -40.21 15.09 7.24
N ALA A 187 -39.88 13.86 7.60
CA ALA A 187 -38.97 13.52 8.69
C ALA A 187 -37.88 12.62 8.10
N GLU A 188 -36.63 13.08 8.11
CA GLU A 188 -35.47 12.25 7.79
C GLU A 188 -35.43 11.09 8.79
N ALA A 189 -35.92 9.92 8.38
CA ALA A 189 -35.70 8.68 9.08
C ALA A 189 -34.21 8.38 9.02
N THR A 190 -33.53 8.57 10.16
CA THR A 190 -32.14 8.24 10.36
C THR A 190 -31.88 6.80 9.96
N GLU A 191 -30.78 6.61 9.24
CA GLU A 191 -30.23 5.38 8.67
C GLU A 191 -29.72 4.40 9.77
N ALA A 192 -30.50 4.22 10.84
CA ALA A 192 -30.23 3.36 11.98
C ALA A 192 -30.91 1.97 11.86
N ALA A 193 -31.51 1.67 10.70
CA ALA A 193 -32.17 0.40 10.46
C ALA A 193 -31.16 -0.66 10.00
N ALA A 194 -30.87 -1.61 10.91
CA ALA A 194 -30.32 -2.94 10.67
C ALA A 194 -28.80 -3.08 10.41
N LEU A 195 -28.01 -3.06 11.49
CA LEU A 195 -26.68 -3.68 11.65
C LEU A 195 -26.70 -5.23 11.50
N LEU A 196 -27.57 -5.76 10.64
CA LEU A 196 -27.79 -7.19 10.46
C LEU A 196 -26.84 -7.73 9.38
N ILE A 197 -25.71 -8.31 9.81
CA ILE A 197 -25.14 -9.42 9.04
C ILE A 197 -26.27 -10.45 8.91
N PRO A 198 -26.55 -10.99 7.70
CA PRO A 198 -27.46 -12.10 7.52
C PRO A 198 -27.05 -13.24 8.47
N ALA A 199 -27.84 -13.43 9.54
CA ALA A 199 -27.67 -14.41 10.62
C ALA A 199 -26.45 -14.23 11.56
N LEU A 200 -26.61 -13.35 12.56
CA LEU A 200 -25.86 -13.43 13.83
C LEU A 200 -26.50 -14.40 14.85
N ASN A 201 -27.61 -15.06 14.49
CA ASN A 201 -28.09 -16.23 15.21
C ASN A 201 -27.17 -17.42 14.89
N GLY A 202 -26.29 -17.80 15.82
CA GLY A 202 -25.65 -19.13 15.97
C GLY A 202 -25.16 -19.90 14.73
N ASP A 203 -23.91 -20.40 14.77
CA ASP A 203 -23.34 -21.44 13.88
C ASP A 203 -23.34 -21.25 12.35
N SER A 204 -24.00 -20.24 11.78
CA SER A 204 -24.10 -20.02 10.33
C SER A 204 -22.87 -19.33 9.73
N TRP A 205 -22.24 -18.40 10.46
CA TRP A 205 -21.03 -17.71 10.02
C TRP A 205 -19.77 -18.51 10.35
N ASP A 206 -19.09 -19.00 9.32
CA ASP A 206 -17.93 -19.86 9.49
C ASP A 206 -16.67 -19.11 9.95
N THR A 207 -16.31 -19.28 11.23
CA THR A 207 -15.09 -18.75 11.84
C THR A 207 -13.93 -19.75 11.89
N ARG A 208 -14.09 -20.97 11.37
CA ARG A 208 -13.06 -22.01 11.46
C ARG A 208 -11.84 -21.66 10.61
N TYR A 209 -10.68 -22.07 11.08
CA TYR A 209 -9.48 -22.13 10.26
C TYR A 209 -9.61 -23.28 9.25
N HIS A 210 -9.43 -23.00 7.96
CA HIS A 210 -9.49 -24.01 6.90
C HIS A 210 -8.08 -24.33 6.39
N SER A 211 -7.71 -25.60 6.32
CA SER A 211 -6.45 -26.03 5.72
C SER A 211 -6.60 -27.36 5.00
N LEU A 212 -5.75 -27.63 4.02
CA LEU A 212 -5.66 -28.95 3.39
C LEU A 212 -4.93 -29.96 4.29
N PRO A 213 -5.56 -31.08 4.70
CA PRO A 213 -4.91 -32.13 5.49
C PRO A 213 -3.69 -32.76 4.79
N SER A 214 -3.66 -32.69 3.46
CA SER A 214 -2.54 -33.18 2.64
C SER A 214 -1.34 -32.25 2.60
N LEU A 215 -1.44 -31.05 3.19
CA LEU A 215 -0.37 -30.04 3.27
C LEU A 215 -0.04 -29.65 4.72
N ILE A 216 -1.02 -29.76 5.62
CA ILE A 216 -0.90 -29.35 7.02
C ILE A 216 -1.32 -30.52 7.90
N SER A 217 -0.43 -30.92 8.81
CA SER A 217 -0.73 -31.98 9.78
C SER A 217 -1.86 -31.54 10.72
N ARG A 218 -2.61 -32.50 11.28
CA ARG A 218 -3.69 -32.19 12.24
C ARG A 218 -3.17 -31.40 13.46
N SER A 219 -1.97 -31.73 13.95
CA SER A 219 -1.34 -31.02 15.06
C SER A 219 -1.03 -29.56 14.69
N GLU A 220 -0.45 -29.34 13.50
CA GLU A 220 -0.19 -27.98 13.02
C GLU A 220 -1.48 -27.19 12.79
N HIS A 221 -2.52 -27.82 12.24
CA HIS A 221 -3.83 -27.20 12.05
C HIS A 221 -4.41 -26.66 13.36
N VAL A 222 -4.42 -27.48 14.42
CA VAL A 222 -4.95 -27.09 15.74
C VAL A 222 -4.14 -25.93 16.31
N GLN A 223 -2.80 -26.02 16.28
CA GLN A 223 -1.93 -24.94 16.78
C GLN A 223 -2.13 -23.61 16.05
N ILE A 224 -2.44 -23.63 14.75
CA ILE A 224 -2.77 -22.42 13.99
C ILE A 224 -4.17 -21.93 14.38
N ALA A 225 -5.16 -22.83 14.41
CA ALA A 225 -6.54 -22.51 14.75
C ALA A 225 -6.65 -21.82 16.13
N ASP A 226 -5.91 -22.30 17.13
CA ASP A 226 -5.84 -21.74 18.49
C ASP A 226 -5.34 -20.29 18.51
N LYS A 227 -4.62 -19.83 17.47
CA LYS A 227 -4.11 -18.46 17.37
C LYS A 227 -5.04 -17.50 16.64
N ILE A 228 -6.02 -18.00 15.89
CA ILE A 228 -6.86 -17.17 15.01
C ILE A 228 -7.66 -16.13 15.79
N GLU A 229 -8.21 -16.50 16.95
CA GLU A 229 -8.95 -15.54 17.78
C GLU A 229 -8.04 -14.40 18.26
N GLY A 230 -6.84 -14.73 18.74
CA GLY A 230 -5.85 -13.72 19.14
C GLY A 230 -5.43 -12.80 18.00
N PHE A 231 -5.38 -13.31 16.76
CA PHE A 231 -5.14 -12.47 15.58
C PHE A 231 -6.32 -11.57 15.23
N ALA A 232 -7.56 -12.06 15.40
CA ALA A 232 -8.76 -11.26 15.19
C ALA A 232 -8.84 -10.11 16.20
N GLU A 233 -8.57 -10.38 17.48
CA GLU A 233 -8.47 -9.35 18.51
C GLU A 233 -7.35 -8.36 18.21
N LYS A 234 -6.19 -8.86 17.80
CA LYS A 234 -5.07 -8.02 17.36
C LYS A 234 -5.54 -7.11 16.23
N LEU A 235 -6.22 -7.60 15.20
CA LEU A 235 -6.72 -6.79 14.08
C LEU A 235 -7.72 -5.71 14.53
N MET A 236 -8.72 -6.09 15.34
CA MET A 236 -9.76 -5.19 15.83
C MET A 236 -9.20 -4.05 16.70
N ARG A 237 -8.09 -4.27 17.40
CA ARG A 237 -7.40 -3.21 18.16
C ARG A 237 -6.88 -2.07 17.27
N PHE A 238 -6.63 -2.33 15.98
CA PHE A 238 -6.06 -1.36 15.05
C PHE A 238 -7.01 -0.99 13.90
N THR A 239 -8.12 -1.70 13.73
CA THR A 239 -9.02 -1.56 12.57
C THR A 239 -10.46 -1.54 13.03
N ASP A 240 -11.21 -0.53 12.59
CA ASP A 240 -12.66 -0.56 12.70
C ASP A 240 -13.23 -1.56 11.68
N MET A 241 -13.85 -2.62 12.21
CA MET A 241 -14.46 -3.68 11.42
C MET A 241 -15.95 -3.41 11.15
N THR A 242 -16.53 -2.38 11.77
CA THR A 242 -17.96 -2.03 11.64
C THR A 242 -18.41 -1.90 10.18
N PRO A 243 -17.65 -1.24 9.27
CA PRO A 243 -18.08 -1.13 7.86
C PRO A 243 -18.18 -2.49 7.15
N LEU A 244 -17.48 -3.52 7.63
CA LEU A 244 -17.52 -4.86 7.06
C LEU A 244 -18.68 -5.69 7.60
N THR A 245 -19.23 -5.34 8.76
CA THR A 245 -20.41 -6.02 9.31
C THR A 245 -21.65 -5.85 8.43
N THR A 246 -21.76 -4.77 7.65
CA THR A 246 -22.90 -4.61 6.72
C THR A 246 -22.57 -5.00 5.28
N LYS A 247 -21.28 -5.00 4.91
CA LYS A 247 -20.85 -5.22 3.52
C LYS A 247 -20.42 -6.65 3.22
N LEU A 248 -19.80 -7.34 4.19
CA LEU A 248 -19.35 -8.72 4.01
C LEU A 248 -20.46 -9.67 4.44
N LEU A 249 -21.35 -10.01 3.50
CA LEU A 249 -22.58 -10.78 3.78
C LEU A 249 -22.37 -12.30 3.89
N LYS A 250 -21.21 -12.81 3.49
CA LYS A 250 -20.82 -14.23 3.56
C LYS A 250 -19.37 -14.32 4.07
N PRO A 251 -19.00 -15.35 4.87
CA PRO A 251 -17.61 -15.55 5.27
C PRO A 251 -16.73 -15.80 4.05
N ILE A 252 -15.46 -15.41 4.14
CA ILE A 252 -14.47 -15.73 3.09
C ILE A 252 -13.83 -17.09 3.39
N ARG A 253 -13.61 -17.92 2.37
CA ARG A 253 -13.02 -19.25 2.55
C ARG A 253 -11.92 -19.53 1.52
N PRO A 254 -10.74 -20.01 1.94
CA PRO A 254 -9.71 -20.42 1.00
C PRO A 254 -10.09 -21.71 0.27
N ILE A 255 -9.84 -21.75 -1.03
CA ILE A 255 -9.96 -22.93 -1.89
C ILE A 255 -8.63 -23.11 -2.60
N TRP A 256 -8.14 -24.33 -2.78
CA TRP A 256 -6.81 -24.55 -3.38
C TRP A 256 -6.92 -25.23 -4.72
N LEU A 257 -6.25 -24.66 -5.72
CA LEU A 257 -6.12 -25.24 -7.04
C LEU A 257 -4.64 -25.36 -7.42
N THR A 258 -4.31 -26.46 -8.08
CA THR A 258 -2.97 -26.75 -8.61
C THR A 258 -3.11 -27.41 -9.98
N PRO A 259 -2.05 -27.48 -10.80
CA PRO A 259 -2.09 -28.21 -12.07
C PRO A 259 -2.47 -29.69 -11.91
N GLN A 260 -2.20 -30.31 -10.76
CA GLN A 260 -2.63 -31.69 -10.46
C GLN A 260 -4.11 -31.79 -10.06
N SER A 261 -4.72 -30.68 -9.63
CA SER A 261 -6.14 -30.63 -9.25
C SER A 261 -7.07 -30.58 -10.48
N PHE A 262 -6.48 -30.55 -11.68
CA PHE A 262 -7.12 -30.31 -12.97
C PHE A 262 -7.99 -31.46 -13.53
N LEU A 263 -8.29 -32.44 -12.68
CA LEU A 263 -9.27 -33.49 -12.95
C LEU A 263 -10.72 -32.96 -12.97
N LEU A 264 -10.94 -31.67 -12.65
CA LEU A 264 -12.26 -31.03 -12.49
C LEU A 264 -12.74 -30.20 -13.69
N ARG A 265 -12.04 -30.18 -14.84
CA ARG A 265 -12.45 -29.39 -16.04
C ARG A 265 -13.92 -29.61 -16.44
N HIS A 266 -14.47 -30.79 -16.17
CA HIS A 266 -15.83 -31.18 -16.55
C HIS A 266 -16.86 -31.10 -15.41
N ASP A 267 -16.43 -30.80 -14.18
CA ASP A 267 -17.29 -30.72 -13.00
C ASP A 267 -16.81 -29.57 -12.10
N LEU A 268 -16.97 -28.34 -12.61
CA LEU A 268 -16.54 -27.15 -11.90
C LEU A 268 -17.54 -26.81 -10.79
N PRO A 269 -17.06 -26.54 -9.57
CA PRO A 269 -17.95 -26.11 -8.50
C PRO A 269 -18.58 -24.76 -8.83
N ASP A 270 -19.91 -24.70 -8.81
CA ASP A 270 -20.63 -23.43 -8.84
C ASP A 270 -20.54 -22.74 -7.48
N TYR A 271 -19.74 -21.68 -7.43
CA TYR A 271 -19.57 -20.90 -6.21
C TYR A 271 -20.71 -19.90 -5.96
N SER A 272 -21.64 -19.70 -6.90
CA SER A 272 -22.73 -18.72 -6.76
C SER A 272 -23.64 -19.03 -5.57
N GLN A 273 -23.91 -20.32 -5.34
CA GLN A 273 -24.76 -20.83 -4.27
C GLN A 273 -23.98 -21.20 -2.99
N CYS A 274 -22.68 -20.98 -2.94
CA CYS A 274 -21.91 -21.29 -1.75
C CYS A 274 -22.28 -20.37 -0.58
N ALA A 275 -22.25 -20.93 0.64
CA ALA A 275 -22.42 -20.20 1.89
C ALA A 275 -21.20 -19.32 2.27
N PHE A 276 -20.24 -19.17 1.37
CA PHE A 276 -19.00 -18.42 1.56
C PHE A 276 -18.57 -17.77 0.23
N LEU A 277 -17.72 -16.74 0.31
CA LEU A 277 -17.03 -16.18 -0.86
C LEU A 277 -15.68 -16.89 -1.05
N PRO A 278 -15.40 -17.52 -2.20
CA PRO A 278 -14.17 -18.26 -2.42
C PRO A 278 -12.97 -17.32 -2.60
N VAL A 279 -11.89 -17.63 -1.90
CA VAL A 279 -10.55 -17.10 -2.14
C VAL A 279 -9.71 -18.23 -2.73
N ILE A 280 -9.64 -18.30 -4.05
CA ILE A 280 -8.97 -19.39 -4.77
C ILE A 280 -7.46 -19.17 -4.71
N CYS A 281 -6.78 -19.91 -3.83
CA CYS A 281 -5.35 -20.06 -3.75
C CYS A 281 -4.83 -20.93 -4.91
N LEU A 282 -4.44 -20.30 -6.02
CA LEU A 282 -3.94 -20.98 -7.21
C LEU A 282 -2.41 -21.07 -7.19
N SER A 283 -1.88 -22.28 -7.00
CA SER A 283 -0.45 -22.54 -7.18
C SER A 283 -0.17 -22.74 -8.67
N ALA A 284 0.58 -21.83 -9.29
CA ALA A 284 0.77 -21.83 -10.74
C ALA A 284 1.57 -23.04 -11.24
N SER A 285 2.65 -23.40 -10.54
CA SER A 285 3.60 -24.40 -11.04
C SER A 285 3.19 -25.83 -10.74
N ARG A 286 3.45 -26.71 -11.71
CA ARG A 286 3.30 -28.16 -11.55
C ARG A 286 4.42 -28.70 -10.65
N VAL A 287 4.05 -29.49 -9.66
CA VAL A 287 5.05 -30.30 -8.94
C VAL A 287 5.61 -31.39 -9.81
N VAL A 288 6.93 -31.43 -9.86
CA VAL A 288 7.70 -32.41 -10.61
C VAL A 288 8.75 -33.04 -9.70
N GLN A 289 9.07 -34.32 -9.94
CA GLN A 289 10.09 -35.02 -9.18
C GLN A 289 11.42 -34.28 -9.35
N ASP A 290 12.13 -34.06 -8.25
CA ASP A 290 13.35 -33.26 -8.22
C ASP A 290 13.25 -31.77 -8.61
N GLY A 291 12.05 -31.23 -8.87
CA GLY A 291 11.81 -29.83 -9.24
C GLY A 291 12.17 -29.48 -10.67
N MET A 292 12.59 -30.47 -11.47
CA MET A 292 12.93 -30.33 -12.89
C MET A 292 12.32 -31.49 -13.68
N GLU A 293 11.86 -31.25 -14.90
CA GLU A 293 11.32 -32.29 -15.78
C GLU A 293 11.63 -31.98 -17.24
N GLU A 294 12.13 -32.96 -17.98
CA GLU A 294 12.38 -32.80 -19.42
C GLU A 294 11.04 -32.73 -20.15
N ARG A 295 10.90 -31.71 -21.01
CA ARG A 295 9.75 -31.52 -21.90
C ARG A 295 10.24 -31.34 -23.32
N ASP A 296 9.32 -31.38 -24.27
CA ASP A 296 9.64 -31.15 -25.67
C ASP A 296 10.30 -29.78 -25.86
N GLY A 297 11.60 -29.81 -26.19
CA GLY A 297 12.39 -28.63 -26.51
C GLY A 297 12.97 -27.83 -25.33
N TYR A 298 12.68 -28.16 -24.07
CA TYR A 298 13.26 -27.45 -22.91
C TYR A 298 13.18 -28.25 -21.60
N LEU A 299 13.98 -27.86 -20.60
CA LEU A 299 13.92 -28.43 -19.26
C LEU A 299 13.00 -27.59 -18.37
N TYR A 300 11.84 -28.12 -18.00
CA TYR A 300 10.90 -27.45 -17.11
C TYR A 300 11.49 -27.32 -15.70
N VAL A 301 11.31 -26.15 -15.09
CA VAL A 301 11.79 -25.82 -13.74
C VAL A 301 10.61 -25.30 -12.92
N GLN A 302 10.20 -26.09 -11.93
CA GLN A 302 9.09 -25.76 -11.04
C GLN A 302 9.36 -24.43 -10.28
N GLY A 303 8.37 -23.54 -10.27
CA GLY A 303 8.43 -22.32 -9.46
C GLY A 303 9.48 -21.34 -9.98
N SER A 304 9.65 -21.26 -11.32
CA SER A 304 10.71 -20.48 -11.95
C SER A 304 10.67 -18.99 -11.58
N GLY A 305 9.50 -18.40 -11.41
CA GLY A 305 9.32 -17.01 -10.96
C GLY A 305 9.69 -16.74 -9.49
N ASP A 306 9.86 -17.78 -8.66
CA ASP A 306 10.28 -17.62 -7.26
C ASP A 306 11.82 -17.39 -7.16
N ASP A 307 12.29 -16.72 -6.11
CA ASP A 307 13.60 -16.06 -5.95
C ASP A 307 14.27 -15.63 -7.28
N GLU A 308 13.55 -14.79 -8.03
CA GLU A 308 13.97 -14.20 -9.31
C GLU A 308 15.34 -13.51 -9.26
N GLU A 309 15.75 -13.01 -8.08
CA GLU A 309 17.02 -12.32 -7.89
C GLU A 309 18.22 -13.22 -8.17
N MET A 310 18.04 -14.54 -8.14
CA MET A 310 19.11 -15.51 -8.38
C MET A 310 19.38 -15.77 -9.88
N TRP A 311 18.46 -15.43 -10.78
CA TRP A 311 18.55 -15.85 -12.19
C TRP A 311 18.12 -14.80 -13.21
N SER A 312 17.21 -13.88 -12.87
CA SER A 312 16.59 -12.95 -13.83
C SER A 312 17.53 -11.92 -14.43
N LYS A 313 18.71 -11.71 -13.82
CA LYS A 313 19.70 -10.69 -14.24
C LYS A 313 19.10 -9.28 -14.44
N GLY A 314 18.02 -8.98 -13.72
CA GLY A 314 17.30 -7.70 -13.78
C GLY A 314 16.13 -7.65 -14.75
N LEU A 315 15.83 -8.73 -15.47
CA LEU A 315 14.59 -8.89 -16.23
C LEU A 315 13.41 -8.92 -15.25
N LYS A 316 12.34 -8.19 -15.58
CA LYS A 316 11.13 -8.06 -14.76
C LYS A 316 9.92 -8.68 -15.48
N PRO A 317 8.87 -9.10 -14.74
CA PRO A 317 7.70 -9.72 -15.34
C PRO A 317 7.11 -8.88 -16.49
N GLU A 318 6.99 -7.57 -16.31
CA GLU A 318 6.43 -6.68 -17.33
C GLU A 318 7.27 -6.70 -18.61
N LEU A 319 8.61 -6.63 -18.47
CA LEU A 319 9.52 -6.67 -19.60
C LEU A 319 9.52 -8.02 -20.30
N PHE A 320 9.37 -9.12 -19.55
CA PHE A 320 9.24 -10.45 -20.13
C PHE A 320 7.98 -10.55 -20.98
N TRP A 321 6.81 -10.21 -20.42
CA TRP A 321 5.54 -10.31 -21.14
C TRP A 321 5.43 -9.35 -22.33
N GLU A 322 6.03 -8.16 -22.25
CA GLU A 322 6.12 -7.22 -23.38
C GLU A 322 6.99 -7.74 -24.54
N ASN A 323 7.88 -8.70 -24.28
CA ASN A 323 8.87 -9.21 -25.24
C ASN A 323 8.85 -10.75 -25.32
N GLU A 324 7.74 -11.39 -24.97
CA GLU A 324 7.65 -12.85 -24.84
C GLU A 324 8.02 -13.55 -26.14
N GLU A 325 7.40 -13.15 -27.25
CA GLU A 325 7.63 -13.72 -28.58
C GLU A 325 9.10 -13.59 -29.02
N TYR A 326 9.74 -12.45 -28.71
CA TYR A 326 11.14 -12.20 -29.04
C TYR A 326 12.11 -12.99 -28.15
N LEU A 327 11.80 -13.16 -26.86
CA LEU A 327 12.64 -13.90 -25.92
C LEU A 327 12.51 -15.41 -26.07
N LEU A 328 11.37 -15.87 -26.58
CA LEU A 328 10.98 -17.27 -26.70
C LEU A 328 10.71 -17.68 -28.16
N GLU A 329 11.42 -17.07 -29.11
CA GLU A 329 11.38 -17.42 -30.53
C GLU A 329 11.68 -18.92 -30.72
N GLU A 330 11.04 -19.55 -31.71
CA GLU A 330 11.26 -20.96 -32.02
C GLU A 330 12.72 -21.19 -32.44
N GLY A 331 13.37 -22.22 -31.88
CA GLY A 331 14.78 -22.52 -32.16
C GLY A 331 15.81 -21.61 -31.49
N ILE A 332 15.39 -20.67 -30.64
CA ILE A 332 16.33 -19.78 -29.93
C ILE A 332 17.29 -20.57 -29.02
N SER A 333 18.58 -20.21 -29.06
CA SER A 333 19.57 -20.78 -28.16
C SER A 333 19.51 -20.11 -26.77
N SER A 334 19.97 -20.82 -25.73
CA SER A 334 20.06 -20.25 -24.38
C SER A 334 20.94 -18.98 -24.33
N ALA A 335 22.03 -18.96 -25.09
CA ALA A 335 22.95 -17.82 -25.12
C ALA A 335 22.29 -16.59 -25.76
N GLU A 336 21.56 -16.81 -26.85
CA GLU A 336 20.82 -15.75 -27.56
C GLU A 336 19.69 -15.19 -26.70
N CYS A 337 18.91 -16.04 -26.03
CA CYS A 337 17.87 -15.60 -25.08
C CYS A 337 18.46 -14.71 -23.96
N GLU A 338 19.62 -15.08 -23.42
CA GLU A 338 20.31 -14.28 -22.40
C GLU A 338 20.82 -12.94 -22.95
N LEU A 339 21.33 -12.92 -24.19
CA LEU A 339 21.76 -11.69 -24.86
C LEU A 339 20.58 -10.74 -25.04
N ARG A 340 19.48 -11.22 -25.63
CA ARG A 340 18.25 -10.44 -25.87
C ARG A 340 17.66 -9.89 -24.58
N ALA A 341 17.59 -10.71 -23.52
CA ALA A 341 17.13 -10.25 -22.21
C ALA A 341 18.04 -9.16 -21.64
N GLY A 342 19.36 -9.30 -21.80
CA GLY A 342 20.33 -8.29 -21.41
C GLY A 342 20.12 -6.96 -22.14
N GLU A 343 19.85 -7.00 -23.44
CA GLU A 343 19.54 -5.82 -24.26
C GLU A 343 18.26 -5.13 -23.81
N ILE A 344 17.18 -5.88 -23.60
CA ILE A 344 15.90 -5.35 -23.10
C ILE A 344 16.09 -4.66 -21.75
N VAL A 345 16.80 -5.30 -20.81
CA VAL A 345 17.07 -4.72 -19.49
C VAL A 345 17.93 -3.46 -19.59
N LYS A 346 18.95 -3.46 -20.47
CA LYS A 346 19.83 -2.31 -20.68
C LYS A 346 19.05 -1.14 -21.29
N GLU A 347 18.19 -1.43 -22.25
CA GLU A 347 17.32 -0.46 -22.91
C GLU A 347 16.27 0.12 -21.95
N ALA A 348 15.64 -0.73 -21.13
CA ALA A 348 14.72 -0.29 -20.09
C ALA A 348 15.41 0.63 -19.06
N LYS A 349 16.64 0.28 -18.65
CA LYS A 349 17.47 1.13 -17.78
C LYS A 349 17.85 2.44 -18.47
N ARG A 350 18.22 2.42 -19.75
CA ARG A 350 18.54 3.63 -20.54
C ARG A 350 17.32 4.54 -20.62
N LYS A 351 16.15 4.03 -21.03
CA LYS A 351 14.89 4.78 -21.06
C LYS A 351 14.53 5.36 -19.69
N LEU A 352 14.76 4.62 -18.61
CA LEU A 352 14.54 5.12 -17.25
C LEU A 352 15.50 6.26 -16.89
N MET A 353 16.78 6.11 -17.22
CA MET A 353 17.80 7.15 -17.01
C MET A 353 17.56 8.37 -17.89
N GLU A 354 17.12 8.21 -19.14
CA GLU A 354 16.74 9.30 -20.03
C GLU A 354 15.48 9.99 -19.55
N LYS A 355 14.46 9.26 -19.11
CA LYS A 355 13.30 9.88 -18.47
C LYS A 355 13.71 10.64 -17.21
N ALA A 356 14.65 10.11 -16.42
CA ALA A 356 15.18 10.81 -15.26
C ALA A 356 16.00 12.05 -15.65
N ARG A 357 16.83 11.95 -16.70
CA ARG A 357 17.67 13.03 -17.25
C ARG A 357 16.81 14.10 -17.91
N HIS A 358 15.90 13.75 -18.80
CA HIS A 358 14.92 14.64 -19.40
C HIS A 358 14.04 15.28 -18.33
N ARG A 359 13.68 14.56 -17.25
CA ARG A 359 13.00 15.16 -16.10
C ARG A 359 13.91 16.14 -15.36
N GLN A 360 15.21 15.86 -15.23
CA GLN A 360 16.19 16.80 -14.65
C GLN A 360 16.49 18.00 -15.55
N GLU A 361 16.60 17.81 -16.86
CA GLU A 361 16.79 18.80 -17.91
C GLU A 361 15.55 19.67 -18.02
N GLN A 362 14.34 19.13 -18.07
CA GLN A 362 13.10 19.92 -17.95
C GLN A 362 13.03 20.70 -16.64
N LEU A 363 13.55 20.15 -15.54
CA LEU A 363 13.67 20.87 -14.26
C LEU A 363 14.80 21.92 -14.28
N GLN A 364 15.78 21.85 -15.18
CA GLN A 364 16.86 22.82 -15.37
C GLN A 364 16.54 23.88 -16.43
N GLU A 365 15.93 23.50 -17.54
CA GLU A 365 15.38 24.37 -18.57
C GLU A 365 14.21 25.16 -18.04
N ARG A 366 13.29 24.59 -17.23
CA ARG A 366 12.32 25.40 -16.48
C ARG A 366 12.98 26.39 -15.52
N LYS A 367 14.21 26.13 -15.05
CA LYS A 367 14.99 27.08 -14.26
C LYS A 367 15.74 28.12 -15.12
N MET A 368 16.00 27.82 -16.40
CA MET A 368 16.65 28.75 -17.35
C MET A 368 15.65 29.55 -18.20
N SER A 369 14.46 29.02 -18.45
CA SER A 369 13.36 29.60 -19.24
C SER A 369 12.49 30.56 -18.43
N THR A 370 12.49 30.49 -17.09
CA THR A 370 12.02 31.59 -16.21
C THR A 370 12.89 32.85 -16.30
N ARG A 371 13.70 32.97 -17.36
CA ARG A 371 14.60 34.08 -17.63
C ARG A 371 14.30 34.79 -18.96
N ASN A 372 13.32 34.35 -19.77
CA ASN A 372 12.83 35.10 -20.96
C ASN A 372 11.43 34.64 -21.41
N GLU A 373 10.46 35.52 -21.19
CA GLU A 373 9.23 35.83 -21.94
C GLU A 373 8.21 34.75 -22.41
N ASP A 374 7.01 34.91 -21.85
CA ASP A 374 5.69 35.10 -22.46
C ASP A 374 4.84 33.96 -23.08
N TYR A 375 3.53 34.13 -22.86
CA TYR A 375 2.43 33.17 -22.95
C TYR A 375 2.27 32.44 -24.30
N GLY A 376 2.16 31.11 -24.24
CA GLY A 376 1.69 30.28 -25.33
C GLY A 376 0.67 29.24 -24.86
N HIS A 377 -0.61 29.47 -25.14
CA HIS A 377 -1.68 28.48 -25.02
C HIS A 377 -1.36 27.23 -25.86
N GLY A 378 -1.37 26.06 -25.23
CA GLY A 378 -1.18 24.76 -25.88
C GLY A 378 -2.32 23.80 -25.53
N VAL A 379 -3.08 23.46 -26.56
CA VAL A 379 -4.29 22.62 -26.61
C VAL A 379 -4.04 21.18 -26.15
N VAL A 380 -5.05 20.61 -25.49
CA VAL A 380 -5.13 19.19 -25.12
C VAL A 380 -5.58 18.39 -26.35
N GLU A 381 -4.73 17.52 -26.88
CA GLU A 381 -5.14 16.42 -27.75
C GLU A 381 -4.53 15.09 -27.32
N GLY A 382 -5.31 14.03 -27.53
CA GLY A 382 -5.28 12.78 -26.78
C GLY A 382 -4.11 11.83 -27.07
N GLY A 383 -3.94 10.85 -26.17
CA GLY A 383 -3.06 9.71 -26.44
C GLY A 383 -2.60 8.94 -25.20
N ARG A 384 -3.46 8.04 -24.70
CA ARG A 384 -3.17 6.87 -23.83
C ARG A 384 -2.02 6.99 -22.81
N ILE A 385 -2.39 7.12 -21.53
CA ILE A 385 -1.52 6.80 -20.40
C ILE A 385 -2.09 5.57 -19.69
N HIS A 386 -1.45 4.41 -19.88
CA HIS A 386 -1.64 3.25 -19.01
C HIS A 386 -0.59 3.28 -17.90
N PHE A 387 -1.02 3.33 -16.63
CA PHE A 387 -0.27 2.76 -15.49
C PHE A 387 -1.19 2.55 -14.28
N THR A 388 -1.28 1.29 -13.85
CA THR A 388 -1.77 0.74 -12.56
C THR A 388 -0.62 0.64 -11.54
N PRO A 389 -0.78 0.55 -10.20
CA PRO A 389 -1.98 0.64 -9.34
C PRO A 389 -1.93 1.81 -8.33
N SER A 390 -3.07 2.47 -8.12
CA SER A 390 -3.33 3.59 -7.17
C SER A 390 -2.44 4.85 -7.37
N MET A 391 -2.66 5.52 -8.50
CA MET A 391 -2.14 6.83 -8.91
C MET A 391 -2.70 8.03 -8.09
N GLU A 392 -2.88 7.91 -6.77
CA GLU A 392 -3.19 9.10 -5.97
C GLU A 392 -1.89 9.86 -5.66
N LEU A 393 -1.79 11.10 -6.16
CA LEU A 393 -0.69 12.03 -5.87
C LEU A 393 -0.44 12.16 -4.36
N CYS A 394 -1.53 12.19 -3.60
CA CYS A 394 -1.56 12.16 -2.15
C CYS A 394 -2.88 11.57 -1.65
N SER A 395 -2.90 11.06 -0.42
CA SER A 395 -4.09 10.49 0.21
C SER A 395 -4.31 11.13 1.58
N GLU A 396 -5.56 11.43 1.91
CA GLU A 396 -5.96 11.96 3.22
C GLU A 396 -5.92 10.87 4.28
N ILE A 397 -5.32 11.16 5.43
CA ILE A 397 -5.29 10.24 6.57
C ILE A 397 -6.42 10.64 7.52
N LYS A 398 -7.64 10.19 7.21
CA LYS A 398 -8.83 10.51 8.00
C LYS A 398 -8.77 9.83 9.39
N PRO A 399 -9.34 10.46 10.44
CA PRO A 399 -10.05 11.74 10.43
C PRO A 399 -9.14 12.96 10.68
N SER A 400 -7.82 12.91 10.42
CA SER A 400 -6.88 14.00 10.72
C SER A 400 -6.80 15.08 9.63
N SER A 401 -6.00 16.13 9.86
CA SER A 401 -5.64 17.14 8.84
C SER A 401 -4.50 16.70 7.90
N ILE A 402 -3.90 15.54 8.14
CA ILE A 402 -2.69 15.09 7.46
C ILE A 402 -3.02 14.42 6.12
N TRP A 403 -2.30 14.83 5.09
CA TRP A 403 -2.25 14.22 3.78
C TRP A 403 -0.84 13.71 3.51
N ILE A 404 -0.70 12.51 2.94
CA ILE A 404 0.60 11.94 2.60
C ILE A 404 0.71 11.79 1.09
N GLY A 405 1.75 12.38 0.51
CA GLY A 405 1.93 12.42 -0.93
C GLY A 405 3.35 12.18 -1.43
N ASN A 406 3.49 12.14 -2.75
CA ASN A 406 4.76 11.99 -3.44
C ASN A 406 5.34 13.36 -3.87
N ASN A 407 6.47 13.38 -4.55
CA ASN A 407 7.09 14.65 -4.99
C ASN A 407 6.21 15.46 -5.98
N ALA A 408 5.26 14.83 -6.66
CA ALA A 408 4.35 15.55 -7.55
C ALA A 408 3.26 16.30 -6.79
N SER A 409 2.79 15.81 -5.64
CA SER A 409 1.76 16.51 -4.85
C SER A 409 2.29 17.77 -4.14
N GLY A 410 3.59 17.83 -3.83
CA GLY A 410 4.22 18.96 -3.15
C GLY A 410 4.79 20.02 -4.09
N ARG A 411 4.39 20.03 -5.37
CA ARG A 411 4.86 21.02 -6.33
C ARG A 411 4.18 22.35 -6.04
N ILE A 412 4.98 23.40 -5.95
CA ILE A 412 4.51 24.77 -5.84
C ILE A 412 4.28 25.33 -7.27
N PRO A 413 3.17 26.04 -7.55
CA PRO A 413 2.06 26.40 -6.67
C PRO A 413 0.95 25.34 -6.57
N ASP A 414 0.99 24.29 -7.40
CA ASP A 414 -0.05 23.26 -7.51
C ASP A 414 -0.57 22.76 -6.15
N CYS A 415 0.29 22.64 -5.13
CA CYS A 415 -0.08 22.23 -3.78
C CYS A 415 -0.99 23.25 -3.07
N TRP A 416 -0.77 24.54 -3.23
CA TRP A 416 -1.61 25.58 -2.65
C TRP A 416 -2.91 25.76 -3.44
N ASP A 417 -2.86 25.63 -4.76
CA ASP A 417 -4.07 25.59 -5.60
C ASP A 417 -4.92 24.36 -5.31
N ALA A 418 -4.28 23.22 -5.02
CA ALA A 418 -4.94 22.03 -4.49
C ALA A 418 -5.53 22.25 -3.08
N GLY A 419 -5.29 23.40 -2.45
CA GLY A 419 -5.91 23.85 -1.22
C GLY A 419 -5.23 23.34 0.05
N PHE A 420 -3.93 23.05 0.02
CA PHE A 420 -3.13 22.79 1.22
C PHE A 420 -2.76 24.10 1.92
N ASP A 421 -2.75 24.09 3.25
CA ASP A 421 -2.38 25.23 4.09
C ASP A 421 -0.91 25.17 4.49
N MET A 422 -0.40 23.94 4.68
CA MET A 422 1.01 23.68 4.95
C MET A 422 1.52 22.52 4.11
N VAL A 423 2.75 22.67 3.62
CA VAL A 423 3.48 21.63 2.89
C VAL A 423 4.77 21.31 3.63
N ILE A 424 4.97 20.05 3.99
CA ILE A 424 6.17 19.52 4.62
C ILE A 424 6.91 18.63 3.62
N ASN A 425 8.05 19.11 3.13
CA ASN A 425 8.92 18.41 2.20
C ASN A 425 10.03 17.65 2.96
N CYS A 426 9.96 16.32 2.96
CA CYS A 426 10.92 15.42 3.60
C CYS A 426 12.06 14.94 2.67
N GLY A 427 12.36 15.66 1.60
CA GLY A 427 13.41 15.33 0.62
C GLY A 427 14.74 16.03 0.92
N ALA A 428 15.86 15.43 0.50
CA ALA A 428 17.20 16.00 0.73
C ALA A 428 17.46 17.28 -0.10
N GLU A 429 16.84 17.38 -1.26
CA GLU A 429 17.02 18.52 -2.17
C GLU A 429 15.94 19.58 -1.93
N ILE A 430 16.37 20.80 -1.61
CA ILE A 430 15.55 22.00 -1.82
C ILE A 430 15.44 22.14 -3.34
N ARG A 431 14.23 22.06 -3.89
CA ARG A 431 14.03 22.62 -5.23
C ARG A 431 14.39 24.09 -5.12
N ARG A 432 15.50 24.51 -5.74
CA ARG A 432 15.88 25.92 -5.90
C ARG A 432 14.64 26.68 -6.36
N HIS A 433 13.98 27.30 -5.40
CA HIS A 433 12.81 28.13 -5.58
C HIS A 433 13.21 29.49 -5.05
N PRO A 434 12.96 30.60 -5.76
CA PRO A 434 13.37 31.95 -5.35
C PRO A 434 13.02 32.29 -3.88
N LEU A 435 11.90 31.74 -3.39
CA LEU A 435 11.46 31.83 -1.99
C LEU A 435 12.44 31.26 -0.95
N CYS A 436 13.39 30.42 -1.35
CA CYS A 436 14.37 29.76 -0.49
C CYS A 436 15.82 30.19 -0.78
N GLU A 437 16.06 31.04 -1.79
CA GLU A 437 17.38 31.61 -2.08
C GLU A 437 17.55 32.96 -1.37
N PHE A 438 17.92 32.92 -0.08
CA PHE A 438 18.57 34.06 0.56
C PHE A 438 19.91 33.60 1.16
N SER A 439 20.99 34.10 0.57
CA SER A 439 22.37 33.73 0.84
C SER A 439 22.87 34.30 2.17
N ASN A 440 23.79 33.58 2.80
CA ASN A 440 24.54 33.84 4.04
C ASN A 440 25.35 35.17 4.09
N ASN A 441 25.05 36.15 3.25
CA ASN A 441 25.78 37.42 3.19
C ASN A 441 25.01 38.52 3.91
N GLY A 442 25.14 38.57 5.25
CA GLY A 442 25.24 39.81 6.03
C GLY A 442 24.17 40.92 5.93
N GLU A 443 23.00 40.74 5.31
CA GLU A 443 21.89 41.72 5.35
C GLU A 443 20.79 41.24 6.32
N GLU A 444 20.83 41.78 7.55
CA GLU A 444 20.37 41.05 8.75
C GLU A 444 18.99 41.42 9.34
N VAL A 445 18.10 42.16 8.66
CA VAL A 445 16.91 42.73 9.36
C VAL A 445 15.52 42.36 8.80
N GLU A 446 15.32 42.12 7.50
CA GLU A 446 13.97 41.84 6.95
C GLU A 446 13.69 40.40 6.50
N ALA A 447 14.68 39.65 6.02
CA ALA A 447 14.50 38.24 5.62
C ALA A 447 14.09 37.31 6.78
N ARG A 448 14.40 37.68 8.02
CA ARG A 448 14.01 36.95 9.24
C ARG A 448 12.49 36.90 9.50
N ARG A 449 11.68 37.73 8.83
CA ARG A 449 10.21 37.76 9.06
C ARG A 449 9.45 36.60 8.39
N TYR A 450 9.98 36.02 7.33
CA TYR A 450 9.26 35.01 6.54
C TYR A 450 9.91 33.62 6.58
N ILE A 451 11.19 33.55 6.91
CA ILE A 451 11.95 32.31 6.96
C ILE A 451 12.48 32.10 8.37
N THR A 452 11.99 31.05 9.03
CA THR A 452 12.51 30.59 10.31
C THR A 452 13.39 29.37 10.07
N VAL A 453 14.68 29.48 10.38
CA VAL A 453 15.57 28.31 10.43
C VAL A 453 15.32 27.59 11.74
N LEU A 454 14.82 26.37 11.60
CA LEU A 454 14.49 25.48 12.68
C LEU A 454 15.68 24.53 12.88
N GLY A 455 16.45 24.76 13.95
CA GLY A 455 17.60 23.93 14.34
C GLY A 455 18.93 24.36 13.70
N GLY A 456 20.05 24.20 14.44
CA GLY A 456 21.39 24.60 13.99
C GLY A 456 22.30 25.22 15.06
N ALA A 457 22.35 24.67 16.28
CA ALA A 457 23.24 25.19 17.34
C ALA A 457 24.66 24.57 17.35
N GLY A 458 25.08 23.87 16.30
CA GLY A 458 26.42 23.26 16.23
C GLY A 458 26.92 23.06 14.79
N GLN A 459 28.24 23.11 14.61
CA GLN A 459 28.90 22.79 13.33
C GLN A 459 28.55 21.35 12.91
N GLY A 460 27.65 21.20 11.93
CA GLY A 460 27.34 19.92 11.30
C GLY A 460 25.95 19.33 11.53
N GLY A 461 25.04 19.99 12.26
CA GLY A 461 23.64 19.53 12.42
C GLY A 461 22.78 19.77 11.17
N ALA A 462 21.79 18.91 10.91
CA ALA A 462 20.81 19.15 9.83
C ALA A 462 19.90 20.34 10.19
N GLN A 463 19.71 21.27 9.25
CA GLN A 463 18.90 22.48 9.44
C GLN A 463 17.56 22.35 8.72
N ALA A 464 16.44 22.53 9.43
CA ALA A 464 15.13 22.65 8.80
C ALA A 464 14.85 24.12 8.46
N THR A 465 14.08 24.35 7.40
CA THR A 465 13.72 25.71 6.96
C THR A 465 12.22 25.83 6.83
N LEU A 466 11.61 26.71 7.60
CA LEU A 466 10.19 27.02 7.54
C LEU A 466 9.98 28.38 6.86
N CYS A 467 9.24 28.41 5.77
CA CYS A 467 8.82 29.63 5.08
C CYS A 467 7.31 29.87 5.32
N VAL A 468 6.92 31.12 5.61
CA VAL A 468 5.52 31.56 5.76
C VAL A 468 5.24 32.64 4.72
N LEU A 469 4.17 32.48 3.93
CA LEU A 469 3.90 33.30 2.74
C LEU A 469 2.40 33.61 2.60
N GLN A 470 2.05 34.80 2.12
CA GLN A 470 0.69 35.16 1.71
C GLN A 470 0.48 34.96 0.20
N ARG A 471 -0.78 34.77 -0.24
CA ARG A 471 -1.12 34.44 -1.64
C ARG A 471 -0.56 35.46 -2.66
N HIS A 472 -0.65 36.74 -2.36
CA HIS A 472 -0.14 37.82 -3.23
C HIS A 472 1.39 37.85 -3.30
N GLN A 473 2.08 37.39 -2.25
CA GLN A 473 3.55 37.40 -2.18
C GLN A 473 4.17 36.35 -3.10
N TRP A 474 3.47 35.23 -3.34
CA TRP A 474 3.85 34.24 -4.36
C TRP A 474 3.47 34.69 -5.78
N SER A 475 2.28 35.27 -5.97
CA SER A 475 1.82 35.69 -7.31
C SER A 475 2.57 36.91 -7.85
N ALA A 476 3.14 37.75 -6.98
CA ALA A 476 4.10 38.78 -7.38
C ALA A 476 5.40 38.20 -7.97
N ILE A 477 5.86 37.04 -7.47
CA ILE A 477 7.07 36.35 -7.95
C ILE A 477 6.85 35.76 -9.35
N GLU A 478 5.62 35.36 -9.70
CA GLU A 478 5.26 34.95 -11.06
C GLU A 478 5.18 36.13 -12.05
N SER A 479 4.89 37.35 -11.57
CA SER A 479 4.80 38.54 -12.43
C SER A 479 6.16 39.19 -12.75
N SER A 480 7.19 38.96 -11.92
CA SER A 480 8.51 39.57 -12.06
C SER A 480 9.48 38.76 -12.94
N ALA A 481 9.00 38.28 -14.09
CA ALA A 481 9.84 37.80 -15.19
C ALA A 481 10.47 38.97 -15.99
N VAL A 482 10.77 40.09 -15.33
CA VAL A 482 11.40 41.28 -15.94
C VAL A 482 12.83 41.37 -15.40
N THR A 483 13.77 41.01 -16.28
CA THR A 483 15.21 41.34 -16.28
C THR A 483 15.89 41.53 -14.91
N ALA A 484 16.67 40.51 -14.54
CA ALA A 484 17.70 40.59 -13.52
C ALA A 484 18.74 41.68 -13.85
N ALA A 485 18.54 42.90 -13.36
CA ALA A 485 19.62 43.89 -13.17
C ALA A 485 19.29 45.01 -12.18
N GLU A 486 18.05 45.51 -12.10
CA GLU A 486 17.78 46.75 -11.35
C GLU A 486 16.41 46.72 -10.67
N GLN A 487 16.35 46.13 -9.47
CA GLN A 487 15.50 46.56 -8.34
C GLN A 487 15.69 45.58 -7.18
N ARG A 488 16.57 45.95 -6.25
CA ARG A 488 16.56 45.44 -4.88
C ARG A 488 15.42 46.15 -4.15
N ASP A 489 14.17 45.80 -4.43
CA ASP A 489 13.05 46.31 -3.66
C ASP A 489 12.40 45.16 -2.88
N ASN A 490 12.17 45.44 -1.59
CA ASN A 490 11.66 44.53 -0.58
C ASN A 490 10.43 43.72 -1.03
N PRO A 491 10.23 42.50 -0.50
CA PRO A 491 8.98 41.77 -0.70
C PRO A 491 7.78 42.64 -0.28
N PRO A 492 6.64 42.58 -1.01
CA PRO A 492 5.49 43.44 -0.76
C PRO A 492 5.02 43.32 0.69
N ALA A 493 4.70 44.47 1.28
CA ALA A 493 4.28 44.58 2.67
C ALA A 493 3.05 43.71 2.96
N ARG A 494 3.05 43.05 4.13
CA ARG A 494 1.95 42.18 4.59
C ARG A 494 0.62 42.93 4.50
N LYS A 495 -0.36 42.32 3.83
CA LYS A 495 -1.74 42.81 3.85
C LYS A 495 -2.46 42.21 5.06
N GLU A 496 -3.04 43.06 5.89
CA GLU A 496 -3.85 42.63 7.04
C GLU A 496 -5.07 41.82 6.56
N GLY A 497 -5.29 40.64 7.17
CA GLY A 497 -6.43 39.77 6.88
C GLY A 497 -6.23 38.76 5.74
N GLU A 498 -5.07 38.71 5.09
CA GLU A 498 -4.76 37.67 4.11
C GLU A 498 -4.21 36.37 4.75
N LYS A 499 -4.63 35.24 4.18
CA LYS A 499 -4.30 33.89 4.64
C LYS A 499 -2.82 33.54 4.43
N ASP A 500 -2.20 33.01 5.48
CA ASP A 500 -0.83 32.48 5.46
C ASP A 500 -0.77 31.04 4.94
N PHE A 501 0.26 30.76 4.16
CA PHE A 501 0.64 29.45 3.63
C PHE A 501 2.03 29.07 4.14
N TYR A 502 2.18 27.83 4.56
CA TYR A 502 3.39 27.36 5.23
C TYR A 502 4.12 26.35 4.34
N TYR A 503 5.44 26.49 4.21
CA TYR A 503 6.30 25.53 3.53
C TYR A 503 7.48 25.17 4.43
N LEU A 504 7.51 23.92 4.92
CA LEU A 504 8.58 23.39 5.74
C LEU A 504 9.44 22.42 4.93
N HIS A 505 10.74 22.70 4.83
CA HIS A 505 11.71 21.77 4.28
C HIS A 505 12.50 21.06 5.38
N LEU A 506 12.50 19.73 5.33
CA LEU A 506 13.23 18.83 6.20
C LEU A 506 14.25 18.05 5.34
N PRO A 507 15.54 18.41 5.36
CA PRO A 507 16.56 17.81 4.48
C PRO A 507 16.94 16.39 4.91
N ILE A 508 16.08 15.43 4.58
CA ILE A 508 16.27 14.02 4.95
C ILE A 508 16.77 13.24 3.73
N ALA A 509 18.03 12.80 3.78
CA ALA A 509 18.67 12.02 2.72
C ALA A 509 17.98 10.67 2.46
N GLU A 510 18.18 10.09 1.28
CA GLU A 510 17.71 8.74 0.98
C GLU A 510 18.60 7.66 1.61
N GLY A 511 17.99 6.53 1.95
CA GLY A 511 18.70 5.37 2.46
C GLY A 511 19.23 5.55 3.89
N LYS A 512 20.33 4.84 4.21
CA LYS A 512 20.84 4.74 5.58
C LYS A 512 21.30 6.09 6.18
N LYS A 513 21.75 7.02 5.34
CA LYS A 513 22.25 8.34 5.78
C LYS A 513 21.14 9.22 6.36
N GLY A 514 19.91 9.10 5.86
CA GLY A 514 18.77 9.90 6.31
C GLY A 514 18.13 9.46 7.63
N GLN A 515 18.59 8.35 8.23
CA GLN A 515 17.96 7.82 9.45
C GLN A 515 18.15 8.75 10.65
N HIS A 516 19.38 9.23 10.87
CA HIS A 516 19.66 10.16 11.97
C HIS A 516 18.98 11.51 11.74
N GLN A 517 19.01 12.01 10.51
CA GLN A 517 18.32 13.23 10.12
C GLN A 517 16.81 13.14 10.36
N LEU A 518 16.17 12.01 10.04
CA LEU A 518 14.75 11.82 10.32
C LEU A 518 14.43 12.01 11.82
N LEU A 519 15.27 11.47 12.71
CA LEU A 519 15.10 11.62 14.16
C LEU A 519 15.22 13.09 14.59
N GLU A 520 16.20 13.82 14.07
CA GLU A 520 16.41 15.26 14.35
C GLU A 520 15.28 16.14 13.80
N MET A 521 14.65 15.74 12.69
CA MET A 521 13.62 16.53 12.00
C MET A 521 12.22 16.37 12.58
N ILE A 522 11.95 15.32 13.37
CA ILE A 522 10.62 15.09 13.98
C ILE A 522 10.18 16.27 14.89
N PRO A 523 10.98 16.73 15.87
CA PRO A 523 10.64 17.90 16.68
C PRO A 523 10.33 19.14 15.85
N MET A 524 11.05 19.35 14.75
CA MET A 524 10.92 20.55 13.93
C MET A 524 9.59 20.53 13.15
N ALA A 525 9.17 19.35 12.67
CA ALA A 525 7.86 19.16 12.06
C ALA A 525 6.73 19.43 13.06
N ILE A 526 6.85 18.90 14.29
CA ILE A 526 5.87 19.10 15.36
C ILE A 526 5.74 20.59 15.70
N LYS A 527 6.88 21.28 15.94
CA LYS A 527 6.93 22.72 16.24
C LYS A 527 6.28 23.58 15.14
N ALA A 528 6.56 23.27 13.87
CA ALA A 528 5.98 24.00 12.75
C ALA A 528 4.46 23.81 12.64
N VAL A 529 3.94 22.61 12.91
CA VAL A 529 2.49 22.36 12.94
C VAL A 529 1.83 23.10 14.10
N HIS A 530 2.42 23.07 15.31
CA HIS A 530 1.93 23.85 16.45
C HIS A 530 1.90 25.37 16.14
N LEU A 531 2.94 25.89 15.48
CA LEU A 531 2.98 27.28 15.06
C LEU A 531 1.80 27.62 14.14
N MET A 532 1.54 26.81 13.10
CA MET A 532 0.45 27.05 12.16
C MET A 532 -0.94 27.03 12.81
N PHE A 533 -1.19 26.11 13.74
CA PHE A 533 -2.48 26.06 14.44
C PHE A 533 -2.64 27.20 15.46
N THR A 534 -1.57 27.65 16.10
CA THR A 534 -1.62 28.75 17.09
C THR A 534 -1.72 30.13 16.44
N THR A 535 -1.12 30.34 15.27
CA THR A 535 -1.26 31.58 14.50
C THR A 535 -2.65 31.73 13.90
N ASN A 536 -3.19 30.68 13.25
CA ASN A 536 -4.53 30.71 12.65
C ASN A 536 -5.66 30.96 13.68
N ASN A 537 -5.49 30.51 14.93
CA ASN A 537 -6.47 30.78 15.99
C ASN A 537 -6.52 32.25 16.43
N LYS A 538 -5.46 33.04 16.24
CA LYS A 538 -5.43 34.46 16.64
C LYS A 538 -6.16 35.39 15.67
N ASP A 539 -6.25 35.02 14.39
CA ASP A 539 -6.87 35.81 13.33
C ASP A 539 -8.38 35.53 13.16
N SER A 540 -8.94 34.65 13.99
CA SER A 540 -10.35 34.25 13.93
C SER A 540 -11.26 35.30 14.57
N LYS A 541 -12.03 36.02 13.74
CA LYS A 541 -13.19 36.80 14.23
C LYS A 541 -14.22 35.83 14.83
N ALA A 542 -14.70 36.13 16.03
CA ALA A 542 -15.69 35.31 16.72
C ALA A 542 -16.91 35.03 15.84
N GLY A 543 -17.17 33.77 15.51
CA GLY A 543 -18.41 33.32 14.84
C GLY A 543 -18.30 32.75 13.42
N GLN A 544 -17.11 32.65 12.81
CA GLN A 544 -16.93 31.88 11.57
C GLN A 544 -16.40 30.47 11.86
N GLU A 545 -17.11 29.43 11.39
CA GLU A 545 -16.59 28.05 11.36
C GLU A 545 -15.31 28.01 10.53
N MET A 546 -14.16 27.86 11.19
CA MET A 546 -12.90 27.70 10.49
C MET A 546 -12.84 26.33 9.81
N ARG A 547 -12.69 26.34 8.48
CA ARG A 547 -12.36 25.13 7.72
C ARG A 547 -11.08 24.51 8.29
N LYS A 548 -11.14 23.22 8.56
CA LYS A 548 -10.00 22.42 9.01
C LYS A 548 -8.79 22.60 8.08
N PRO A 549 -7.60 22.96 8.60
CA PRO A 549 -6.41 23.14 7.78
C PRO A 549 -5.96 21.79 7.21
N ARG A 550 -5.40 21.81 6.01
CA ARG A 550 -4.89 20.66 5.27
C ARG A 550 -3.38 20.70 5.20
N ILE A 551 -2.73 19.68 5.75
CA ILE A 551 -1.26 19.58 5.85
C ILE A 551 -0.78 18.48 4.93
N LEU A 552 -0.03 18.81 3.89
CA LEU A 552 0.59 17.84 3.00
C LEU A 552 1.99 17.50 3.48
N VAL A 553 2.25 16.23 3.78
CA VAL A 553 3.60 15.70 4.04
C VAL A 553 4.04 14.86 2.86
N HIS A 554 5.14 15.21 2.21
CA HIS A 554 5.59 14.50 1.02
C HIS A 554 7.09 14.17 1.03
N CYS A 555 7.44 13.12 0.30
CA CYS A 555 8.82 12.77 -0.03
C CYS A 555 8.87 12.29 -1.48
N GLN A 556 10.03 11.84 -1.97
CA GLN A 556 10.20 11.47 -3.38
C GLN A 556 9.08 10.55 -3.92
N GLN A 557 8.86 9.43 -3.23
CA GLN A 557 7.85 8.42 -3.60
C GLN A 557 6.57 8.51 -2.73
N GLY A 558 6.63 9.24 -1.62
CA GLY A 558 5.55 9.28 -0.64
C GLY A 558 5.34 7.96 0.12
N MET A 559 6.36 7.11 0.22
CA MET A 559 6.21 5.74 0.76
C MET A 559 6.88 5.54 2.13
N ASP A 560 7.90 6.33 2.47
CA ASP A 560 8.78 6.05 3.62
C ASP A 560 8.96 7.26 4.57
N ARG A 561 9.83 8.22 4.24
CA ARG A 561 10.12 9.37 5.13
C ARG A 561 8.90 10.22 5.47
N SER A 562 8.06 10.52 4.47
CA SER A 562 6.81 11.24 4.68
C SER A 562 5.85 10.47 5.58
N VAL A 563 5.83 9.13 5.49
CA VAL A 563 5.08 8.27 6.42
C VAL A 563 5.65 8.38 7.83
N GLY A 564 6.98 8.40 7.99
CA GLY A 564 7.63 8.59 9.29
C GLY A 564 7.29 9.92 9.97
N ILE A 565 7.42 11.04 9.25
CA ILE A 565 7.06 12.37 9.76
C ILE A 565 5.55 12.47 10.04
N SER A 566 4.71 11.98 9.13
CA SER A 566 3.25 11.98 9.33
C SER A 566 2.84 11.14 10.53
N LEU A 567 3.49 10.00 10.75
CA LEU A 567 3.26 9.16 11.92
C LEU A 567 3.58 9.91 13.22
N ALA A 568 4.71 10.61 13.26
CA ALA A 568 5.07 11.42 14.42
C ALA A 568 4.07 12.56 14.66
N LEU A 569 3.63 13.26 13.61
CA LEU A 569 2.60 14.31 13.71
C LEU A 569 1.26 13.76 14.20
N LEU A 570 0.80 12.61 13.70
CA LEU A 570 -0.45 11.98 14.14
C LEU A 570 -0.41 11.55 15.61
N VAL A 571 0.76 11.18 16.12
CA VAL A 571 0.94 10.80 17.53
C VAL A 571 1.00 12.04 18.42
N SER A 572 1.74 13.08 18.00
CA SER A 572 2.00 14.26 18.84
C SER A 572 0.93 15.35 18.78
N CYS A 573 0.30 15.55 17.61
CA CYS A 573 -0.50 16.77 17.35
C CYS A 573 -2.00 16.49 17.14
N PHE A 574 -2.43 15.24 16.99
CA PHE A 574 -3.83 14.92 16.66
C PHE A 574 -4.44 13.90 17.62
N ASP A 575 -5.70 14.10 17.95
CA ASP A 575 -6.50 13.17 18.75
C ASP A 575 -6.85 11.90 17.94
N GLU A 576 -6.87 10.74 18.60
CA GLU A 576 -7.04 9.44 17.94
C GLU A 576 -8.42 9.26 17.34
N THR A 577 -9.44 9.69 18.08
CA THR A 577 -10.85 9.44 17.77
C THR A 577 -11.41 10.53 16.87
N THR A 578 -11.23 11.79 17.26
CA THR A 578 -11.83 12.93 16.57
C THR A 578 -10.99 13.39 15.38
N GLY A 579 -9.68 13.11 15.39
CA GLY A 579 -8.73 13.68 14.43
C GLY A 579 -8.56 15.20 14.55
N ALA A 580 -9.10 15.79 15.63
CA ALA A 580 -8.91 17.19 15.96
C ALA A 580 -7.47 17.46 16.39
N TYR A 581 -6.98 18.66 16.11
CA TYR A 581 -5.69 19.11 16.60
C TYR A 581 -5.73 19.22 18.14
N SER A 582 -4.75 18.61 18.79
CA SER A 582 -4.56 18.70 20.23
C SER A 582 -3.43 19.68 20.50
N SER A 583 -3.76 20.87 21.01
CA SER A 583 -2.73 21.77 21.55
C SER A 583 -2.10 21.06 22.74
N GLY A 584 -0.82 20.69 22.63
CA GLY A 584 -0.03 20.37 23.81
C GLY A 584 -0.15 21.54 24.78
N GLY A 585 -0.33 21.27 26.07
CA GLY A 585 -0.58 22.32 27.07
C GLY A 585 0.41 23.47 26.95
N ASP A 586 -0.11 24.69 27.05
CA ASP A 586 0.53 26.00 26.79
C ASP A 586 1.64 26.37 27.81
N SER A 587 2.38 25.39 28.33
CA SER A 587 3.37 25.55 29.40
C SER A 587 4.72 25.08 28.90
N GLY A 588 5.62 26.02 28.61
CA GLY A 588 6.96 25.80 28.06
C GLY A 588 7.68 24.56 28.62
N GLY A 589 7.85 23.57 27.76
CA GLY A 589 8.45 22.26 28.02
C GLY A 589 8.22 21.29 26.86
N ASP A 590 8.40 21.78 25.63
CA ASP A 590 7.65 21.34 24.42
C ASP A 590 7.97 19.94 23.86
N ASP A 591 9.04 19.27 24.29
CA ASP A 591 9.41 17.95 23.75
C ASP A 591 9.04 16.78 24.68
N ASP A 592 8.74 17.02 25.96
CA ASP A 592 8.51 15.97 26.96
C ASP A 592 7.03 15.57 27.11
N PHE A 593 6.08 16.50 26.90
CA PHE A 593 4.65 16.21 27.06
C PHE A 593 4.10 15.30 25.95
N ALA A 594 4.50 15.51 24.69
CA ALA A 594 4.12 14.66 23.57
C ALA A 594 4.75 13.25 23.66
N LYS A 595 5.94 13.13 24.26
CA LYS A 595 6.58 11.84 24.55
C LYS A 595 5.90 11.09 25.69
N ALA A 596 5.46 11.79 26.74
CA ALA A 596 4.82 11.20 27.91
C ALA A 596 3.46 10.51 27.62
N LYS A 597 2.76 10.92 26.56
CA LYS A 597 1.46 10.34 26.16
C LYS A 597 1.57 9.21 25.13
N ALA A 598 2.70 9.11 24.41
CA ALA A 598 2.85 8.14 23.34
C ALA A 598 3.04 6.73 23.90
N SER A 599 2.19 5.78 23.51
CA SER A 599 2.39 4.35 23.75
C SER A 599 2.81 3.64 22.47
N LYS A 600 3.49 2.49 22.61
CA LYS A 600 3.86 1.64 21.47
C LYS A 600 2.62 1.21 20.68
N GLU A 601 1.52 0.93 21.37
CA GLU A 601 0.23 0.59 20.78
C GLU A 601 -0.34 1.76 19.97
N MET A 602 -0.28 2.99 20.50
CA MET A 602 -0.75 4.18 19.78
C MET A 602 0.06 4.42 18.49
N ILE A 603 1.38 4.31 18.54
CA ILE A 603 2.25 4.42 17.35
C ILE A 603 1.87 3.36 16.31
N GLN A 604 1.55 2.13 16.75
CA GLN A 604 1.11 1.07 15.85
C GLN A 604 -0.27 1.34 15.24
N ARG A 605 -1.24 1.85 16.02
CA ARG A 605 -2.58 2.28 15.52
C ARG A 605 -2.48 3.39 14.50
N ARG A 606 -1.71 4.44 14.79
CA ARG A 606 -1.48 5.52 13.84
C ARG A 606 -0.76 5.06 12.56
N LEU A 607 0.20 4.15 12.67
CA LEU A 607 0.84 3.56 11.50
C LEU A 607 -0.16 2.78 10.65
N PHE A 608 -1.00 1.98 11.29
CA PHE A 608 -2.02 1.20 10.61
C PHE A 608 -3.05 2.09 9.92
N GLN A 609 -3.48 3.15 10.59
CA GLN A 609 -4.34 4.21 10.02
C GLN A 609 -3.71 4.80 8.74
N ILE A 610 -2.40 5.08 8.73
CA ILE A 610 -1.73 5.53 7.50
C ILE A 610 -1.81 4.46 6.41
N MET A 611 -1.52 3.21 6.74
CA MET A 611 -1.46 2.12 5.75
C MET A 611 -2.84 1.74 5.18
N SER A 612 -3.93 1.97 5.92
CA SER A 612 -5.29 1.75 5.41
C SER A 612 -5.74 2.84 4.44
N HIS A 613 -5.31 4.09 4.64
CA HIS A 613 -5.66 5.21 3.76
C HIS A 613 -4.69 5.39 2.59
N ARG A 614 -3.43 4.98 2.75
CA ARG A 614 -2.39 5.10 1.72
C ARG A 614 -1.78 3.73 1.43
N LEU A 615 -2.31 3.06 0.40
CA LEU A 615 -1.82 1.76 -0.07
C LEU A 615 -0.34 1.78 -0.51
N ALA A 616 0.16 2.95 -0.93
CA ALA A 616 1.56 3.15 -1.27
C ALA A 616 2.51 3.21 -0.06
N ALA A 617 2.00 3.32 1.18
CA ALA A 617 2.82 3.44 2.38
C ALA A 617 3.65 2.17 2.60
N ARG A 618 4.97 2.30 2.54
CA ARG A 618 5.96 1.22 2.73
C ARG A 618 7.11 1.71 3.64
N PRO A 619 6.82 2.11 4.90
CA PRO A 619 7.86 2.64 5.78
C PRO A 619 8.90 1.57 6.11
N SER A 620 10.17 1.94 6.00
CA SER A 620 11.30 1.05 6.26
C SER A 620 11.39 0.73 7.76
N ARG A 621 12.01 -0.41 8.10
CA ARG A 621 12.31 -0.75 9.51
C ARG A 621 13.13 0.33 10.20
N ALA A 622 13.99 1.02 9.45
CA ALA A 622 14.80 2.10 9.96
C ALA A 622 13.97 3.34 10.30
N THR A 623 13.08 3.78 9.40
CA THR A 623 12.14 4.88 9.62
C THR A 623 11.32 4.65 10.88
N LEU A 624 10.73 3.45 11.00
CA LEU A 624 9.96 3.09 12.19
C LEU A 624 10.82 3.02 13.45
N LYS A 625 12.07 2.54 13.35
CA LYS A 625 13.00 2.55 14.48
C LYS A 625 13.23 3.98 14.98
N MET A 626 13.43 4.95 14.07
CA MET A 626 13.64 6.34 14.46
C MET A 626 12.41 6.96 15.12
N VAL A 627 11.21 6.73 14.59
CA VAL A 627 9.96 7.20 15.23
C VAL A 627 9.79 6.58 16.62
N ASN A 628 10.04 5.26 16.76
CA ASN A 628 9.99 4.62 18.08
C ASN A 628 11.08 5.16 19.02
N THR A 629 12.30 5.38 18.54
CA THR A 629 13.38 5.99 19.33
C THR A 629 12.99 7.39 19.82
N PHE A 630 12.32 8.19 18.99
CA PHE A 630 11.86 9.52 19.38
C PHE A 630 10.89 9.48 20.57
N PHE A 631 9.92 8.57 20.56
CA PHE A 631 8.87 8.49 21.60
C PHE A 631 9.20 7.59 22.78
N MET A 632 10.05 6.57 22.61
CA MET A 632 10.22 5.47 23.58
C MET A 632 11.61 5.44 24.24
N SER A 633 12.59 6.22 23.78
CA SER A 633 13.90 6.26 24.43
C SER A 633 13.87 7.17 25.66
N PRO A 634 14.41 6.73 26.82
CA PRO A 634 14.51 7.58 28.00
C PRO A 634 15.35 8.82 27.66
N THR A 635 14.89 9.97 28.14
CA THR A 635 15.51 11.29 27.92
C THR A 635 16.83 11.46 28.66
N ASP A 636 17.19 10.54 29.57
CA ASP A 636 18.43 10.60 30.32
C ASP A 636 19.58 9.86 29.63
N PRO A 637 20.75 10.50 29.44
CA PRO A 637 21.96 9.78 29.05
C PRO A 637 22.33 8.77 30.15
N PRO A 638 22.81 7.56 29.79
CA PRO A 638 23.30 6.63 30.78
C PRO A 638 24.42 7.28 31.60
N PRO A 639 24.47 7.08 32.93
CA PRO A 639 25.53 7.65 33.76
C PRO A 639 26.89 7.26 33.18
N ALA A 640 27.76 8.25 33.02
CA ALA A 640 29.07 8.07 32.41
C ALA A 640 29.77 6.89 33.09
N LYS A 641 30.01 5.81 32.33
CA LYS A 641 30.87 4.73 32.78
C LYS A 641 32.28 5.32 32.92
N TYR A 642 32.68 5.63 34.15
CA TYR A 642 34.08 5.82 34.46
C TYR A 642 34.82 4.56 34.00
N LYS A 643 35.76 4.73 33.08
CA LYS A 643 36.76 3.70 32.79
C LYS A 643 37.63 3.57 34.03
N SER A 644 37.45 2.50 34.79
CA SER A 644 38.49 1.95 35.67
C SER A 644 39.32 0.96 34.89
#